data_AF-A0A8I7B3Z9-F1
#
_entry.id   AF-A0A8I7B3Z9-F1
#
_cell.length_a   1.000
_cell.length_b   1.000
_cell.length_c   1.000
_cell.angle_alpha   90.00
_cell.angle_beta   90.00
_cell.angle_gamma   90.00
#
_symmetry.space_group_name_H-M   'P 1'
#
loop_
_entity.id
_entity.type
_entity.pdbx_description
1 polymer ?
#
loop_
_entity_poly.entity_id
_entity_poly.type
_entity_poly.pdbx_seq_one_letter_code
_entity_poly.pdbx_strand_id
1 'polypeptide(L)'
;MRGAGGGGTPGRPRWGGSGATTPRSLSTGSSPRGSDRSSDDGEELVEVTLDLQEDDTIVLRSVEPAAATATATAASVPVSSGASPSVMGWSAEPTPPGPSSRSRSPAIRRSSSHRLLQFSQELKAGVSRAKQISQDLTKRFTRTQSRAALAEPPPPPPPAQPLSGIESALAARAERRQRAQLDRTKSTAQRAIKGLRFISGNTKASNNAWIEVQRNFDRLALDGRLSRADFPQCIGMTESKEFAMELFDTLSRRRQMQVDHINKDELREIWLQITDNSFDSRLQIFFDMVDKDADGHITEAEVKEIIMLSASANKLARLKEQAEEYAALIMEELDPEGLGYIELWQLETLLLQKDTYVNYSQALSYTSQALSQNLAGLRYRSPIRKMSSKLSYYLEDNWKRLWVLALWIGIMAGLFIWKFIQYRNRYVFHVMGYCVTIAKGAAETLKLNMALILLPVCRNTITWLRNTRAARALPFDDNINFHKTIAAAIVVGVILHAGNHLACDFPRLIDSSDQMYAPLGKYFGETKPTYLALVKGVEGVTGVIMVVCMLIAFTLATRWFRRSLVKLPKPFDKLTGFNAFWYSHHLFIIVYISLVIHGERLYLILDWYKRTTWMYLAVPVGLYVGERTLRFFRSGSYSVRILKVAIYPGNVLTLQMSKPPTFRYKSGQYMFVQCPAVSPFEWHPFSITSAPGDDFLSIHVRQLGDWTRELKRVFSAACEPPMNGKSGLLRADENTKKTFPKLLIDGPYGSPAQDYSKYDVLLLVGLGIGATPFISILKDLINNIIKMEEEDEASTDLYPPIGPSKASVDLDTLMRITSKPKRVFKTTNAYFYWVTREQGSFDWFKGIMNEIAELDQRNIIEMHNYLTSVYEEGDARSALITMLQALNHAKNGVDVVSGTRVRTHFARPNFKRVLSKVAAKHPYAKIGVFYCGAPVLAQELSNLCHEFNGKCTTKFEFHKEHF
;
A
#
# COMPACT_ATOMS: atom_id res chain seq x y z
N MET A 1 29.50 -33.22 41.11
CA MET A 1 30.14 -34.51 41.48
C MET A 1 29.23 -35.67 41.04
N ARG A 2 29.77 -36.89 40.99
CA ARG A 2 29.17 -38.19 40.58
C ARG A 2 27.66 -38.38 40.92
N GLY A 3 26.85 -39.13 40.17
CA GLY A 3 27.07 -39.89 38.92
C GLY A 3 26.07 -41.06 38.74
N ALA A 4 26.10 -41.73 37.56
CA ALA A 4 25.44 -43.00 37.19
C ALA A 4 23.87 -43.08 37.23
N GLY A 5 23.19 -43.96 36.48
CA GLY A 5 23.62 -44.87 35.39
C GLY A 5 22.80 -46.20 35.33
N GLY A 6 22.33 -46.59 34.13
CA GLY A 6 21.65 -47.88 33.85
C GLY A 6 20.14 -47.93 34.19
N GLY A 7 19.26 -48.69 33.52
CA GLY A 7 19.42 -49.59 32.36
C GLY A 7 19.04 -51.05 32.66
N GLY A 8 17.86 -51.52 32.22
CA GLY A 8 17.47 -52.94 32.34
C GLY A 8 15.98 -53.25 32.08
N THR A 9 15.71 -54.08 31.08
CA THR A 9 14.43 -54.75 30.73
C THR A 9 14.29 -56.08 31.51
N PRO A 10 13.35 -57.06 31.28
CA PRO A 10 12.29 -57.22 30.25
C PRO A 10 10.93 -57.84 30.70
N GLY A 11 9.97 -57.99 29.77
CA GLY A 11 8.74 -58.79 29.96
C GLY A 11 7.82 -58.91 28.72
N ARG A 12 7.68 -60.13 28.16
CA ARG A 12 6.68 -60.56 27.13
C ARG A 12 5.44 -61.20 27.82
N PRO A 13 4.39 -61.80 27.18
CA PRO A 13 4.09 -62.04 25.74
C PRO A 13 2.61 -61.87 25.22
N ARG A 14 2.49 -61.78 23.87
CA ARG A 14 1.54 -62.43 22.91
C ARG A 14 -0.02 -62.36 22.95
N TRP A 15 -0.56 -61.90 21.79
CA TRP A 15 -1.55 -62.52 20.85
C TRP A 15 -3.09 -62.46 21.04
N GLY A 16 -3.79 -62.18 19.91
CA GLY A 16 -5.21 -62.46 19.59
C GLY A 16 -6.21 -61.31 19.86
N GLY A 17 -7.21 -60.99 19.01
CA GLY A 17 -7.59 -61.46 17.67
C GLY A 17 -9.13 -61.53 17.47
N SER A 18 -9.67 -60.95 16.39
CA SER A 18 -11.13 -60.90 16.00
C SER A 18 -12.02 -59.93 16.83
N GLY A 19 -13.15 -59.38 16.36
CA GLY A 19 -13.73 -59.35 15.00
C GLY A 19 -15.21 -58.87 14.94
N ALA A 20 -15.47 -57.71 14.30
CA ALA A 20 -16.69 -57.29 13.57
C ALA A 20 -18.09 -57.02 14.24
N THR A 21 -18.80 -56.07 13.58
CA THR A 21 -20.27 -55.98 13.27
C THR A 21 -21.35 -55.40 14.25
N THR A 22 -21.84 -54.18 13.91
CA THR A 22 -23.28 -53.72 13.82
C THR A 22 -24.19 -53.70 15.09
N PRO A 23 -25.38 -53.03 15.16
CA PRO A 23 -26.34 -52.65 14.09
C PRO A 23 -27.03 -51.25 14.21
N ARG A 24 -28.31 -51.14 13.80
CA ARG A 24 -29.06 -49.95 13.30
C ARG A 24 -30.47 -49.85 13.94
N SER A 25 -31.15 -48.69 13.79
CA SER A 25 -32.62 -48.45 14.01
C SER A 25 -33.09 -48.16 15.47
N LEU A 26 -34.22 -47.48 15.81
CA LEU A 26 -35.38 -46.90 15.04
C LEU A 26 -36.26 -45.92 15.92
N SER A 27 -37.00 -44.98 15.29
CA SER A 27 -38.40 -44.53 15.62
C SER A 27 -38.77 -43.23 16.40
N THR A 28 -39.96 -42.67 16.05
CA THR A 28 -40.78 -41.53 16.61
C THR A 28 -40.25 -40.08 16.39
N GLY A 29 -41.01 -38.97 16.27
CA GLY A 29 -42.47 -38.63 16.23
C GLY A 29 -42.74 -37.30 17.01
N SER A 30 -43.60 -36.32 16.64
CA SER A 30 -44.46 -36.02 15.47
C SER A 30 -44.87 -34.51 15.41
N SER A 31 -45.64 -34.04 14.41
CA SER A 31 -45.98 -32.61 14.13
C SER A 31 -47.06 -31.94 15.05
N PRO A 32 -47.32 -30.61 14.97
CA PRO A 32 -48.27 -30.07 13.97
C PRO A 32 -48.00 -28.68 13.30
N ARG A 33 -48.72 -28.47 12.19
CA ARG A 33 -48.87 -27.39 11.18
C ARG A 33 -48.82 -25.88 11.56
N GLY A 34 -48.48 -25.04 10.56
CA GLY A 34 -48.81 -23.59 10.52
C GLY A 34 -48.40 -22.79 9.25
N SER A 35 -49.23 -22.80 8.19
CA SER A 35 -49.40 -21.82 7.08
C SER A 35 -48.23 -21.18 6.29
N ASP A 36 -48.19 -21.52 5.00
CA ASP A 36 -47.75 -20.81 3.77
C ASP A 36 -47.34 -19.31 3.82
N ARG A 37 -46.23 -18.99 3.12
CA ARG A 37 -46.26 -18.22 1.85
C ARG A 37 -44.94 -18.26 1.08
N SER A 38 -45.03 -18.12 -0.24
CA SER A 38 -44.01 -18.43 -1.24
C SER A 38 -43.07 -17.27 -1.61
N SER A 39 -41.81 -17.62 -1.90
CA SER A 39 -41.00 -17.01 -2.97
C SER A 39 -39.91 -17.99 -3.40
N ASP A 40 -39.96 -18.41 -4.65
CA ASP A 40 -39.09 -19.44 -5.24
C ASP A 40 -37.83 -18.79 -5.85
N ASP A 41 -36.68 -19.01 -5.23
CA ASP A 41 -35.34 -18.72 -5.76
C ASP A 41 -34.54 -20.02 -5.68
N GLY A 42 -34.43 -20.73 -6.81
CA GLY A 42 -33.79 -22.05 -6.87
C GLY A 42 -32.27 -22.00 -6.70
N GLU A 43 -31.78 -22.26 -5.48
CA GLU A 43 -30.37 -22.55 -5.23
C GLU A 43 -30.04 -23.99 -5.69
N GLU A 44 -29.21 -24.11 -6.73
CA GLU A 44 -28.71 -25.41 -7.22
C GLU A 44 -27.64 -25.94 -6.25
N LEU A 45 -28.07 -26.79 -5.31
CA LEU A 45 -27.20 -27.35 -4.26
C LEU A 45 -26.27 -28.43 -4.80
N VAL A 46 -24.99 -28.34 -4.41
CA VAL A 46 -23.92 -29.24 -4.82
C VAL A 46 -23.24 -29.78 -3.57
N GLU A 47 -23.11 -31.10 -3.46
CA GLU A 47 -22.46 -31.76 -2.33
C GLU A 47 -20.95 -31.85 -2.59
N VAL A 48 -20.16 -31.46 -1.57
CA VAL A 48 -18.70 -31.31 -1.69
C VAL A 48 -18.01 -32.11 -0.61
N THR A 49 -17.24 -33.13 -1.02
CA THR A 49 -16.51 -34.00 -0.09
C THR A 49 -15.06 -33.51 0.05
N LEU A 50 -14.65 -33.19 1.27
CA LEU A 50 -13.30 -32.74 1.63
C LEU A 50 -12.67 -33.75 2.60
N ASP A 51 -11.46 -34.22 2.28
CA ASP A 51 -10.62 -34.94 3.25
C ASP A 51 -9.57 -33.99 3.83
N LEU A 52 -9.36 -34.10 5.14
CA LEU A 52 -8.25 -33.50 5.87
C LEU A 52 -7.14 -34.55 6.04
N GLN A 53 -5.93 -34.24 5.58
CA GLN A 53 -4.75 -35.04 5.87
C GLN A 53 -4.07 -34.56 7.18
N GLU A 54 -3.22 -35.40 7.76
CA GLU A 54 -2.58 -35.15 9.07
C GLU A 54 -1.61 -33.95 9.10
N ASP A 55 -1.35 -33.32 7.94
CA ASP A 55 -0.50 -32.14 7.77
C ASP A 55 -1.28 -30.83 7.57
N ASP A 56 -2.56 -30.80 7.97
CA ASP A 56 -3.52 -29.69 7.79
C ASP A 56 -3.80 -29.33 6.31
N THR A 57 -3.43 -30.19 5.34
CA THR A 57 -3.84 -29.99 3.95
C THR A 57 -5.26 -30.51 3.68
N ILE A 58 -6.10 -29.64 3.11
CA ILE A 58 -7.48 -29.96 2.72
C ILE A 58 -7.49 -30.33 1.24
N VAL A 59 -7.89 -31.56 0.92
CA VAL A 59 -7.98 -32.06 -0.46
C VAL A 59 -9.44 -32.21 -0.86
N LEU A 60 -9.81 -31.54 -1.95
CA LEU A 60 -11.11 -31.66 -2.60
C LEU A 60 -11.22 -33.01 -3.29
N ARG A 61 -12.09 -33.91 -2.81
CA ARG A 61 -12.19 -35.29 -3.31
C ARG A 61 -13.22 -35.44 -4.42
N SER A 62 -14.40 -34.85 -4.25
CA SER A 62 -15.46 -34.80 -5.27
C SER A 62 -16.39 -33.60 -5.06
N VAL A 63 -17.11 -33.26 -6.13
CA VAL A 63 -18.13 -32.21 -6.20
C VAL A 63 -19.24 -32.76 -7.09
N GLU A 64 -20.37 -33.15 -6.50
CA GLU A 64 -21.47 -33.81 -7.21
C GLU A 64 -22.79 -33.03 -7.02
N PRO A 65 -23.61 -32.87 -8.07
CA PRO A 65 -24.90 -32.17 -7.97
C PRO A 65 -25.88 -33.00 -7.13
N ALA A 66 -26.60 -32.35 -6.21
CA ALA A 66 -27.55 -33.03 -5.34
C ALA A 66 -28.69 -33.65 -6.18
N ALA A 67 -28.83 -34.98 -6.13
CA ALA A 67 -29.78 -35.70 -6.98
C ALA A 67 -31.24 -35.45 -6.57
N ALA A 68 -31.98 -34.71 -7.40
CA ALA A 68 -33.42 -34.51 -7.21
C ALA A 68 -34.20 -35.80 -7.54
N THR A 69 -34.82 -36.42 -6.54
CA THR A 69 -35.77 -37.52 -6.73
C THR A 69 -37.07 -37.01 -7.34
N ALA A 70 -37.27 -37.28 -8.64
CA ALA A 70 -38.54 -37.06 -9.33
C ALA A 70 -39.14 -38.41 -9.81
N THR A 71 -40.40 -38.63 -9.43
CA THR A 71 -41.21 -39.81 -9.76
C THR A 71 -41.54 -39.91 -11.25
N ALA A 72 -41.54 -41.14 -11.78
CA ALA A 72 -41.89 -41.41 -13.17
C ALA A 72 -43.42 -41.54 -13.39
N THR A 73 -43.91 -40.93 -14.48
CA THR A 73 -45.13 -41.34 -15.20
C THR A 73 -44.87 -41.21 -16.71
N ALA A 74 -45.33 -42.16 -17.51
CA ALA A 74 -44.90 -42.38 -18.90
C ALA A 74 -46.03 -42.31 -19.93
N ALA A 75 -45.72 -41.94 -21.19
CA ALA A 75 -46.36 -42.42 -22.42
C ALA A 75 -45.65 -41.96 -23.74
N SER A 76 -45.64 -42.83 -24.77
CA SER A 76 -45.46 -42.59 -26.25
C SER A 76 -44.28 -41.72 -26.75
N VAL A 77 -43.13 -42.18 -27.31
CA VAL A 77 -42.81 -43.19 -28.37
C VAL A 77 -43.38 -42.84 -29.78
N PRO A 78 -42.63 -42.86 -30.92
CA PRO A 78 -41.24 -42.45 -31.22
C PRO A 78 -41.08 -41.79 -32.64
N VAL A 79 -39.93 -42.00 -33.33
CA VAL A 79 -39.53 -41.80 -34.77
C VAL A 79 -38.53 -40.65 -34.98
N SER A 80 -37.35 -40.81 -35.61
CA SER A 80 -36.53 -41.99 -35.98
C SER A 80 -35.06 -41.59 -36.27
N SER A 81 -34.16 -42.59 -36.26
CA SER A 81 -32.80 -42.71 -36.87
C SER A 81 -32.26 -41.61 -37.82
N GLY A 82 -30.95 -41.33 -37.92
CA GLY A 82 -29.75 -41.95 -37.32
C GLY A 82 -28.60 -42.20 -38.33
N ALA A 83 -27.34 -41.92 -37.92
CA ALA A 83 -26.03 -42.35 -38.51
C ALA A 83 -25.67 -41.93 -39.98
N SER A 84 -24.65 -41.09 -40.24
CA SER A 84 -23.19 -41.41 -40.39
C SER A 84 -22.79 -42.22 -41.66
N PRO A 85 -21.50 -42.21 -42.12
CA PRO A 85 -20.50 -41.14 -42.21
C PRO A 85 -19.70 -41.09 -43.56
N SER A 86 -18.79 -40.10 -43.68
CA SER A 86 -17.62 -39.91 -44.59
C SER A 86 -17.11 -41.02 -45.55
N VAL A 87 -16.62 -40.62 -46.75
CA VAL A 87 -15.22 -40.82 -47.27
C VAL A 87 -14.96 -40.17 -48.67
N MET A 88 -13.72 -39.66 -48.85
CA MET A 88 -12.89 -39.24 -50.03
C MET A 88 -13.42 -39.09 -51.48
N GLY A 89 -12.85 -38.11 -52.19
CA GLY A 89 -12.75 -38.00 -53.67
C GLY A 89 -11.83 -36.84 -54.11
N TRP A 90 -11.04 -36.97 -55.19
CA TRP A 90 -9.90 -36.08 -55.52
C TRP A 90 -10.14 -34.96 -56.56
N SER A 91 -9.47 -33.82 -56.33
CA SER A 91 -8.83 -32.84 -57.25
C SER A 91 -9.41 -32.49 -58.64
N ALA A 92 -9.64 -31.19 -58.86
CA ALA A 92 -9.28 -30.46 -60.09
C ALA A 92 -9.12 -28.94 -59.83
N GLU A 93 -8.10 -28.32 -60.44
CA GLU A 93 -7.94 -26.86 -60.66
C GLU A 93 -8.07 -26.60 -62.18
N PRO A 94 -8.35 -25.38 -62.72
CA PRO A 94 -7.67 -24.13 -62.32
C PRO A 94 -8.44 -22.79 -62.43
N THR A 95 -7.97 -21.80 -61.64
CA THR A 95 -8.02 -20.32 -61.88
C THR A 95 -9.38 -19.56 -62.01
N PRO A 96 -9.41 -18.23 -61.72
CA PRO A 96 -10.65 -17.55 -61.30
C PRO A 96 -11.15 -16.41 -62.22
N PRO A 97 -12.43 -16.01 -62.04
CA PRO A 97 -12.88 -14.62 -62.18
C PRO A 97 -13.42 -14.03 -60.86
N GLY A 98 -13.64 -12.70 -60.82
CA GLY A 98 -14.14 -11.97 -59.63
C GLY A 98 -15.62 -12.24 -59.28
N PRO A 99 -16.22 -11.43 -58.38
CA PRO A 99 -16.85 -10.21 -58.92
C PRO A 99 -16.96 -8.97 -57.99
N SER A 100 -17.43 -7.88 -58.64
CA SER A 100 -18.18 -6.70 -58.15
C SER A 100 -19.22 -6.94 -57.03
N SER A 101 -19.80 -5.94 -56.35
CA SER A 101 -19.51 -4.50 -56.10
C SER A 101 -20.59 -3.93 -55.13
N ARG A 102 -20.43 -2.68 -54.69
CA ARG A 102 -21.44 -1.81 -53.99
C ARG A 102 -21.84 -2.18 -52.55
N SER A 103 -21.43 -1.32 -51.62
CA SER A 103 -22.36 -0.71 -50.66
C SER A 103 -22.01 0.77 -50.45
N ARG A 104 -23.02 1.61 -50.21
CA ARG A 104 -22.87 3.08 -50.06
C ARG A 104 -22.58 3.45 -48.61
N SER A 105 -21.68 4.41 -48.40
CA SER A 105 -21.50 5.09 -47.12
C SER A 105 -22.62 6.13 -46.87
N PRO A 106 -23.10 6.30 -45.63
CA PRO A 106 -23.70 7.54 -45.17
C PRO A 106 -22.66 8.43 -44.47
N ALA A 107 -22.65 9.73 -44.77
CA ALA A 107 -21.72 10.68 -44.18
C ALA A 107 -22.10 11.05 -42.74
N ILE A 108 -21.12 11.04 -41.82
CA ILE A 108 -21.31 11.47 -40.43
C ILE A 108 -21.20 13.00 -40.37
N ARG A 109 -22.33 13.69 -40.13
CA ARG A 109 -22.34 15.12 -39.81
C ARG A 109 -21.65 15.38 -38.46
N ARG A 110 -20.78 16.39 -38.41
CA ARG A 110 -20.20 16.92 -37.16
C ARG A 110 -21.32 17.47 -36.26
N SER A 111 -21.49 16.89 -35.07
CA SER A 111 -22.36 17.43 -34.01
C SER A 111 -21.78 17.11 -32.63
N SER A 112 -20.74 17.83 -32.23
CA SER A 112 -20.04 17.65 -30.94
C SER A 112 -19.84 18.97 -30.18
N SER A 113 -19.70 20.10 -30.88
CA SER A 113 -19.54 21.43 -30.28
C SER A 113 -20.79 21.93 -29.54
N HIS A 114 -21.98 21.71 -30.10
CA HIS A 114 -23.22 22.22 -29.51
C HIS A 114 -23.57 21.55 -28.17
N ARG A 115 -23.28 20.25 -28.01
CA ARG A 115 -23.50 19.52 -26.75
C ARG A 115 -22.51 19.92 -25.65
N LEU A 116 -21.26 20.24 -25.99
CA LEU A 116 -20.28 20.72 -25.01
C LEU A 116 -20.58 22.13 -24.50
N LEU A 117 -21.04 23.03 -25.39
CA LEU A 117 -21.51 24.37 -24.99
C LEU A 117 -22.79 24.27 -24.14
N GLN A 118 -23.75 23.43 -24.54
CA GLN A 118 -24.96 23.20 -23.76
C GLN A 118 -24.66 22.59 -22.38
N PHE A 119 -23.78 21.58 -22.31
CA PHE A 119 -23.32 21.00 -21.05
C PHE A 119 -22.54 22.00 -20.17
N SER A 120 -21.75 22.90 -20.77
CA SER A 120 -21.09 23.99 -20.03
C SER A 120 -22.07 25.03 -19.50
N GLN A 121 -23.12 25.36 -20.26
CA GLN A 121 -24.20 26.24 -19.80
C GLN A 121 -25.06 25.58 -18.71
N GLU A 122 -25.37 24.29 -18.84
CA GLU A 122 -26.07 23.50 -17.81
C GLU A 122 -25.22 23.34 -16.54
N LEU A 123 -23.88 23.18 -16.66
CA LEU A 123 -22.97 23.21 -15.52
C LEU A 123 -22.92 24.59 -14.86
N LYS A 124 -22.82 25.69 -15.63
CA LYS A 124 -22.87 27.06 -15.07
C LYS A 124 -24.22 27.34 -14.41
N ALA A 125 -25.33 26.86 -14.96
CA ALA A 125 -26.67 26.94 -14.36
C ALA A 125 -26.82 26.03 -13.11
N GLY A 126 -26.14 24.89 -13.08
CA GLY A 126 -26.07 24.01 -11.92
C GLY A 126 -25.24 24.62 -10.78
N VAL A 127 -24.10 25.24 -11.09
CA VAL A 127 -23.25 25.95 -10.12
C VAL A 127 -23.91 27.23 -9.62
N SER A 128 -24.62 27.98 -10.48
CA SER A 128 -25.39 29.15 -10.02
C SER A 128 -26.57 28.72 -9.14
N ARG A 129 -27.33 27.67 -9.52
CA ARG A 129 -28.36 27.07 -8.64
C ARG A 129 -27.77 26.54 -7.34
N ALA A 130 -26.58 25.92 -7.34
CA ALA A 130 -25.93 25.44 -6.12
C ALA A 130 -25.47 26.61 -5.21
N LYS A 131 -24.89 27.68 -5.78
CA LYS A 131 -24.60 28.92 -5.04
C LYS A 131 -25.88 29.59 -4.51
N GLN A 132 -26.97 29.56 -5.27
CA GLN A 132 -28.24 30.16 -4.89
C GLN A 132 -28.99 29.33 -3.83
N ILE A 133 -28.91 27.99 -3.89
CA ILE A 133 -29.38 27.07 -2.83
C ILE A 133 -28.52 27.22 -1.57
N SER A 134 -27.19 27.36 -1.71
CA SER A 134 -26.30 27.66 -0.59
C SER A 134 -26.66 29.00 0.06
N GLN A 135 -26.83 30.07 -0.72
CA GLN A 135 -27.26 31.38 -0.23
C GLN A 135 -28.68 31.36 0.36
N ASP A 136 -29.61 30.59 -0.19
CA ASP A 136 -30.96 30.41 0.41
C ASP A 136 -30.92 29.54 1.68
N LEU A 137 -29.96 28.63 1.82
CA LEU A 137 -29.72 27.88 3.06
C LEU A 137 -29.05 28.76 4.13
N THR A 138 -28.07 29.59 3.76
CA THR A 138 -27.51 30.62 4.67
C THR A 138 -28.60 31.63 5.07
N LYS A 139 -29.45 32.05 4.13
CA LYS A 139 -30.63 32.88 4.43
C LYS A 139 -31.65 32.17 5.31
N ARG A 140 -31.89 30.86 5.13
CA ARG A 140 -32.74 30.06 6.04
C ARG A 140 -32.13 29.98 7.43
N PHE A 141 -30.81 29.85 7.58
CA PHE A 141 -30.10 29.89 8.86
C PHE A 141 -30.26 31.24 9.59
N THR A 142 -30.10 32.37 8.90
CA THR A 142 -30.41 33.70 9.47
C THR A 142 -31.92 33.90 9.70
N ARG A 143 -32.78 33.17 8.97
CA ARG A 143 -34.24 33.22 9.16
C ARG A 143 -34.69 32.41 10.37
N THR A 144 -33.98 31.36 10.77
CA THR A 144 -34.27 30.63 12.01
C THR A 144 -33.98 31.43 13.28
N GLN A 145 -33.11 32.43 13.25
CA GLN A 145 -32.94 33.40 14.36
C GLN A 145 -33.93 34.57 14.29
N SER A 146 -34.42 34.97 13.11
CA SER A 146 -35.30 36.14 12.94
C SER A 146 -36.80 35.83 12.83
N ARG A 147 -37.22 34.56 12.75
CA ARG A 147 -38.65 34.19 12.67
C ARG A 147 -39.41 34.25 14.01
N ALA A 148 -38.75 34.63 15.10
CA ALA A 148 -39.38 34.91 16.39
C ALA A 148 -40.12 36.27 16.45
N ALA A 149 -39.98 37.13 15.43
CA ALA A 149 -40.43 38.53 15.48
C ALA A 149 -41.56 38.92 14.50
N LEU A 150 -42.19 37.96 13.79
CA LEU A 150 -43.12 38.25 12.68
C LEU A 150 -44.34 37.30 12.60
N ALA A 151 -44.88 36.92 13.76
CA ALA A 151 -46.22 36.32 13.86
C ALA A 151 -47.11 37.27 14.67
N GLU A 152 -48.32 37.57 14.18
CA GLU A 152 -49.33 38.27 14.99
C GLU A 152 -49.69 37.44 16.23
N PRO A 153 -49.87 38.07 17.40
CA PRO A 153 -50.16 37.35 18.63
C PRO A 153 -51.60 36.81 18.62
N PRO A 154 -51.83 35.54 19.03
CA PRO A 154 -53.17 35.12 19.44
C PRO A 154 -53.62 35.90 20.69
N PRO A 155 -54.93 36.00 20.97
CA PRO A 155 -55.44 36.73 22.13
C PRO A 155 -54.86 36.16 23.45
N PRO A 156 -54.58 37.02 24.45
CA PRO A 156 -53.79 36.63 25.60
C PRO A 156 -54.55 35.66 26.52
N PRO A 157 -53.94 34.52 26.92
CA PRO A 157 -54.37 33.81 28.13
C PRO A 157 -54.08 34.68 29.38
N PRO A 158 -54.73 34.40 30.52
CA PRO A 158 -54.54 35.18 31.75
C PRO A 158 -53.07 35.15 32.23
N PRO A 159 -52.61 36.16 32.97
CA PRO A 159 -51.19 36.40 33.20
C PRO A 159 -50.55 35.31 34.06
N ALA A 160 -49.80 34.41 33.41
CA ALA A 160 -48.78 33.62 34.07
C ALA A 160 -47.59 34.52 34.45
N GLN A 161 -46.98 34.23 35.59
CA GLN A 161 -45.83 34.98 36.12
C GLN A 161 -44.62 34.90 35.17
N PRO A 162 -43.68 35.86 35.21
CA PRO A 162 -42.46 35.78 34.44
C PRO A 162 -41.65 34.54 34.87
N LEU A 163 -41.66 33.52 34.01
CA LEU A 163 -40.88 32.30 34.19
C LEU A 163 -39.40 32.66 34.38
N SER A 164 -38.77 31.99 35.34
CA SER A 164 -37.33 32.09 35.55
C SER A 164 -36.57 31.65 34.29
N GLY A 165 -35.34 32.15 34.11
CA GLY A 165 -34.52 31.79 32.94
C GLY A 165 -34.33 30.27 32.79
N ILE A 166 -34.34 29.53 33.91
CA ILE A 166 -34.23 28.07 33.97
C ILE A 166 -35.51 27.40 33.42
N GLU A 167 -36.70 27.89 33.77
CA GLU A 167 -37.96 27.33 33.25
C GLU A 167 -38.11 27.57 31.73
N SER A 168 -37.64 28.72 31.24
CA SER A 168 -37.59 29.00 29.79
C SER A 168 -36.63 28.06 29.05
N ALA A 169 -35.46 27.76 29.66
CA ALA A 169 -34.52 26.77 29.14
C ALA A 169 -35.13 25.35 29.12
N LEU A 170 -35.76 24.92 30.21
CA LEU A 170 -36.41 23.60 30.29
C LEU A 170 -37.54 23.44 29.25
N ALA A 171 -38.32 24.50 28.98
CA ALA A 171 -39.33 24.50 27.93
C ALA A 171 -38.70 24.34 26.52
N ALA A 172 -37.64 25.08 26.22
CA ALA A 172 -36.91 24.97 24.94
C ALA A 172 -36.29 23.57 24.74
N ARG A 173 -35.79 22.96 25.82
CA ARG A 173 -35.26 21.59 25.83
C ARG A 173 -36.36 20.56 25.57
N ALA A 174 -37.51 20.71 26.22
CA ALA A 174 -38.67 19.83 26.03
C ALA A 174 -39.20 19.88 24.59
N GLU A 175 -39.27 21.06 23.95
CA GLU A 175 -39.59 21.16 22.53
C GLU A 175 -38.59 20.43 21.63
N ARG A 176 -37.27 20.56 21.90
CA ARG A 176 -36.25 19.83 21.11
C ARG A 176 -36.35 18.33 21.30
N ARG A 177 -36.63 17.85 22.52
CA ARG A 177 -36.87 16.42 22.79
C ARG A 177 -38.05 15.88 21.99
N GLN A 178 -39.15 16.62 21.88
CA GLN A 178 -40.30 16.25 21.04
C GLN A 178 -39.92 16.20 19.55
N ARG A 179 -39.17 17.19 19.03
CA ARG A 179 -38.71 17.19 17.63
C ARG A 179 -37.77 16.00 17.34
N ALA A 180 -36.84 15.70 18.25
CA ALA A 180 -35.92 14.57 18.11
C ALA A 180 -36.66 13.21 18.09
N GLN A 181 -37.71 13.05 18.89
CA GLN A 181 -38.55 11.85 18.86
C GLN A 181 -39.31 11.68 17.53
N LEU A 182 -39.74 12.79 16.90
CA LEU A 182 -40.42 12.77 15.60
C LEU A 182 -39.49 12.41 14.43
N ASP A 183 -38.20 12.75 14.50
CA ASP A 183 -37.20 12.45 13.47
C ASP A 183 -36.72 10.98 13.44
N ARG A 184 -37.21 10.12 14.35
CA ARG A 184 -36.83 8.70 14.46
C ARG A 184 -37.45 7.82 13.35
N THR A 185 -37.09 8.09 12.10
CA THR A 185 -37.56 7.31 10.94
C THR A 185 -36.95 5.90 10.88
N LYS A 186 -37.65 4.94 10.25
CA LYS A 186 -37.14 3.56 10.00
C LYS A 186 -35.78 3.52 9.28
N SER A 187 -35.51 4.51 8.42
CA SER A 187 -34.23 4.66 7.70
C SER A 187 -33.06 4.97 8.65
N THR A 188 -33.30 5.84 9.63
CA THR A 188 -32.32 6.23 10.66
C THR A 188 -31.97 5.04 11.55
N ALA A 189 -32.98 4.29 12.00
CA ALA A 189 -32.81 3.09 12.83
C ALA A 189 -31.99 1.99 12.12
N GLN A 190 -32.24 1.72 10.83
CA GLN A 190 -31.45 0.72 10.07
C GLN A 190 -29.97 1.10 9.89
N ARG A 191 -29.62 2.40 9.96
CA ARG A 191 -28.23 2.87 9.92
C ARG A 191 -27.55 2.75 11.28
N ALA A 192 -28.27 3.01 12.36
CA ALA A 192 -27.79 2.98 13.74
C ALA A 192 -27.20 1.62 14.17
N ILE A 193 -27.76 0.50 13.67
CA ILE A 193 -27.38 -0.89 13.99
C ILE A 193 -25.86 -1.19 13.84
N LYS A 194 -25.13 -0.40 13.04
CA LYS A 194 -23.68 -0.56 12.83
C LYS A 194 -22.79 0.22 13.83
N GLY A 195 -23.37 1.05 14.68
CA GLY A 195 -22.67 1.85 15.69
C GLY A 195 -22.40 1.11 17.01
N LEU A 196 -21.58 1.75 17.85
CA LEU A 196 -21.29 1.39 19.25
C LEU A 196 -20.94 -0.09 19.52
N ARG A 197 -20.22 -0.73 18.61
CA ARG A 197 -19.69 -2.09 18.81
C ARG A 197 -18.58 -2.06 19.85
N PHE A 198 -18.78 -2.70 20.99
CA PHE A 198 -17.73 -2.87 22.01
C PHE A 198 -16.68 -3.93 21.61
N ILE A 199 -17.08 -4.93 20.82
CA ILE A 199 -16.23 -6.02 20.34
C ILE A 199 -16.36 -6.19 18.82
N SER A 200 -15.23 -6.36 18.14
CA SER A 200 -15.20 -6.57 16.68
C SER A 200 -15.43 -8.04 16.31
N GLY A 201 -16.69 -8.45 16.21
CA GLY A 201 -17.09 -9.79 15.76
C GLY A 201 -18.05 -9.74 14.56
N ASN A 202 -17.77 -10.54 13.53
CA ASN A 202 -18.74 -10.85 12.49
C ASN A 202 -19.67 -11.97 13.01
N THR A 203 -20.96 -12.00 12.69
CA THR A 203 -21.95 -12.87 13.37
C THR A 203 -21.67 -14.38 13.28
N LYS A 204 -20.92 -14.85 12.27
CA LYS A 204 -20.46 -16.25 12.18
C LYS A 204 -19.27 -16.58 13.11
N ALA A 205 -18.67 -15.59 13.76
CA ALA A 205 -17.52 -15.76 14.66
C ALA A 205 -17.89 -15.68 16.15
N SER A 206 -19.12 -15.28 16.53
CA SER A 206 -19.50 -15.09 17.93
C SER A 206 -19.43 -16.38 18.76
N ASN A 207 -19.86 -17.52 18.21
CA ASN A 207 -19.77 -18.83 18.87
C ASN A 207 -18.31 -19.24 19.12
N ASN A 208 -17.42 -19.02 18.16
CA ASN A 208 -15.98 -19.30 18.32
C ASN A 208 -15.32 -18.30 19.29
N ALA A 209 -15.75 -17.04 19.30
CA ALA A 209 -15.25 -16.02 20.20
C ALA A 209 -15.59 -16.32 21.67
N TRP A 210 -16.81 -16.79 21.98
CA TRP A 210 -17.13 -17.23 23.34
C TRP A 210 -16.24 -18.39 23.80
N ILE A 211 -15.94 -19.37 22.92
CA ILE A 211 -15.03 -20.48 23.25
C ILE A 211 -13.61 -19.97 23.61
N GLU A 212 -13.14 -18.92 22.94
CA GLU A 212 -11.85 -18.29 23.25
C GLU A 212 -11.87 -17.54 24.60
N VAL A 213 -12.94 -16.79 24.87
CA VAL A 213 -13.16 -16.10 26.17
C VAL A 213 -13.27 -17.11 27.31
N GLN A 214 -14.01 -18.19 27.12
CA GLN A 214 -14.12 -19.29 28.07
C GLN A 214 -12.76 -19.93 28.35
N ARG A 215 -11.95 -20.20 27.32
CA ARG A 215 -10.57 -20.70 27.48
C ARG A 215 -9.67 -19.71 28.21
N ASN A 216 -9.87 -18.40 28.02
CA ASN A 216 -9.13 -17.39 28.76
C ASN A 216 -9.57 -17.30 30.22
N PHE A 217 -10.87 -17.43 30.51
CA PHE A 217 -11.38 -17.52 31.89
C PHE A 217 -10.77 -18.72 32.60
N ASP A 218 -10.83 -19.90 31.99
CA ASP A 218 -10.28 -21.15 32.56
C ASP A 218 -8.74 -21.11 32.75
N ARG A 219 -8.06 -20.12 32.16
CA ARG A 219 -6.61 -19.87 32.30
C ARG A 219 -6.27 -18.75 33.31
N LEU A 220 -7.19 -17.82 33.56
CA LEU A 220 -6.96 -16.61 34.36
C LEU A 220 -7.70 -16.62 35.70
N ALA A 221 -8.76 -17.43 35.83
CA ALA A 221 -9.52 -17.54 37.06
C ALA A 221 -8.73 -18.26 38.16
N LEU A 222 -8.82 -17.72 39.38
CA LEU A 222 -8.35 -18.35 40.62
C LEU A 222 -9.60 -18.80 41.39
N ASP A 223 -9.62 -20.05 41.85
CA ASP A 223 -10.75 -20.67 42.56
C ASP A 223 -12.12 -20.49 41.86
N GLY A 224 -12.12 -20.55 40.53
CA GLY A 224 -13.32 -20.38 39.70
C GLY A 224 -13.83 -18.93 39.59
N ARG A 225 -13.04 -17.94 40.01
CA ARG A 225 -13.36 -16.50 39.92
C ARG A 225 -12.28 -15.75 39.14
N LEU A 226 -12.71 -14.86 38.25
CA LEU A 226 -11.86 -13.96 37.47
C LEU A 226 -11.81 -12.59 38.15
N SER A 227 -10.62 -11.99 38.31
CA SER A 227 -10.49 -10.64 38.87
C SER A 227 -10.85 -9.54 37.86
N ARG A 228 -11.28 -8.37 38.37
CA ARG A 228 -11.46 -7.13 37.61
C ARG A 228 -10.23 -6.75 36.77
N ALA A 229 -9.02 -7.01 37.28
CA ALA A 229 -7.77 -6.70 36.57
C ALA A 229 -7.49 -7.64 35.38
N ASP A 230 -7.99 -8.88 35.44
CA ASP A 230 -7.83 -9.89 34.40
C ASP A 230 -8.96 -9.86 33.35
N PHE A 231 -10.10 -9.25 33.67
CA PHE A 231 -11.24 -9.10 32.76
C PHE A 231 -10.86 -8.58 31.36
N PRO A 232 -10.07 -7.49 31.19
CA PRO A 232 -9.62 -7.03 29.87
C PRO A 232 -8.82 -8.07 29.08
N GLN A 233 -8.06 -8.93 29.75
CA GLN A 233 -7.33 -10.02 29.11
C GLN A 233 -8.24 -11.20 28.76
N CYS A 234 -9.28 -11.45 29.57
CA CYS A 234 -10.25 -12.51 29.33
C CYS A 234 -11.09 -12.25 28.08
N ILE A 235 -11.62 -11.03 27.91
CA ILE A 235 -12.46 -10.63 26.77
C ILE A 235 -11.66 -10.19 25.52
N GLY A 236 -10.32 -10.26 25.56
CA GLY A 236 -9.44 -9.88 24.45
C GLY A 236 -9.20 -8.38 24.26
N MET A 237 -9.69 -7.51 25.15
CA MET A 237 -9.48 -6.05 25.12
C MET A 237 -8.14 -5.61 25.77
N THR A 238 -7.08 -6.35 25.49
CA THR A 238 -5.75 -6.19 26.13
C THR A 238 -5.06 -4.85 25.85
N GLU A 239 -5.31 -4.23 24.69
CA GLU A 239 -4.72 -2.92 24.33
C GLU A 239 -5.49 -1.71 24.91
N SER A 240 -6.71 -1.92 25.42
CA SER A 240 -7.59 -0.86 25.94
C SER A 240 -8.10 -1.21 27.34
N LYS A 241 -7.17 -1.52 28.26
CA LYS A 241 -7.48 -2.02 29.61
C LYS A 241 -8.38 -1.08 30.42
N GLU A 242 -8.06 0.21 30.42
CA GLU A 242 -8.81 1.25 31.16
C GLU A 242 -10.29 1.27 30.74
N PHE A 243 -10.55 1.32 29.44
CA PHE A 243 -11.90 1.26 28.86
C PHE A 243 -12.62 -0.08 29.16
N ALA A 244 -11.89 -1.19 29.16
CA ALA A 244 -12.47 -2.50 29.46
C ALA A 244 -12.77 -2.71 30.96
N MET A 245 -12.01 -2.05 31.85
CA MET A 245 -12.32 -2.00 33.28
C MET A 245 -13.54 -1.11 33.56
N GLU A 246 -13.66 0.05 32.91
CA GLU A 246 -14.87 0.88 33.06
C GLU A 246 -16.11 0.15 32.51
N LEU A 247 -15.99 -0.55 31.39
CA LEU A 247 -17.08 -1.41 30.87
C LEU A 247 -17.48 -2.52 31.86
N PHE A 248 -16.51 -3.11 32.58
CA PHE A 248 -16.80 -4.05 33.66
C PHE A 248 -17.55 -3.37 34.80
N ASP A 249 -17.04 -2.23 35.28
CA ASP A 249 -17.64 -1.49 36.39
C ASP A 249 -19.07 -1.05 36.05
N THR A 250 -19.33 -0.54 34.85
CA THR A 250 -20.67 -0.22 34.34
C THR A 250 -21.61 -1.41 34.38
N LEU A 251 -21.20 -2.56 33.83
CA LEU A 251 -22.08 -3.74 33.76
C LEU A 251 -22.31 -4.37 35.14
N SER A 252 -21.34 -4.26 36.05
CA SER A 252 -21.45 -4.62 37.46
C SER A 252 -22.39 -3.67 38.22
N ARG A 253 -22.29 -2.34 38.01
CA ARG A 253 -23.23 -1.32 38.53
C ARG A 253 -24.67 -1.62 38.12
N ARG A 254 -24.93 -1.86 36.83
CA ARG A 254 -26.27 -2.22 36.31
C ARG A 254 -26.87 -3.48 36.94
N ARG A 255 -26.04 -4.38 37.46
CA ARG A 255 -26.43 -5.63 38.12
C ARG A 255 -26.55 -5.52 39.64
N GLN A 256 -26.30 -4.34 40.21
CA GLN A 256 -26.15 -4.14 41.67
C GLN A 256 -25.07 -5.06 42.29
N MET A 257 -24.10 -5.50 41.48
CA MET A 257 -23.01 -6.40 41.86
C MET A 257 -21.75 -5.59 42.15
N GLN A 258 -21.55 -5.18 43.41
CA GLN A 258 -20.24 -4.65 43.84
C GLN A 258 -19.29 -5.80 44.15
N VAL A 259 -18.64 -6.35 43.11
CA VAL A 259 -17.69 -7.46 43.26
C VAL A 259 -16.47 -7.26 42.36
N ASP A 260 -15.28 -7.25 42.96
CA ASP A 260 -13.98 -7.25 42.25
C ASP A 260 -13.69 -8.56 41.47
N HIS A 261 -14.61 -9.52 41.55
CA HIS A 261 -14.46 -10.88 41.04
C HIS A 261 -15.77 -11.38 40.44
N ILE A 262 -15.73 -11.98 39.25
CA ILE A 262 -16.89 -12.62 38.60
C ILE A 262 -16.66 -14.11 38.38
N ASN A 263 -17.74 -14.88 38.43
CA ASN A 263 -17.76 -16.29 38.06
C ASN A 263 -18.00 -16.47 36.54
N LYS A 264 -18.01 -17.73 36.09
CA LYS A 264 -18.09 -18.10 34.67
C LYS A 264 -19.44 -17.76 34.02
N ASP A 265 -20.53 -17.89 34.75
CA ASP A 265 -21.88 -17.63 34.27
C ASP A 265 -22.16 -16.13 34.23
N GLU A 266 -21.71 -15.38 35.24
CA GLU A 266 -21.70 -13.91 35.25
C GLU A 266 -20.93 -13.35 34.04
N LEU A 267 -19.73 -13.87 33.75
CA LEU A 267 -18.97 -13.51 32.55
C LEU A 267 -19.75 -13.82 31.26
N ARG A 268 -20.48 -14.93 31.22
CA ARG A 268 -21.27 -15.32 30.04
C ARG A 268 -22.43 -14.36 29.78
N GLU A 269 -23.12 -13.92 30.82
CA GLU A 269 -24.20 -12.95 30.65
C GLU A 269 -23.67 -11.55 30.33
N ILE A 270 -22.56 -11.12 30.95
CA ILE A 270 -21.82 -9.90 30.58
C ILE A 270 -21.45 -9.95 29.09
N TRP A 271 -20.91 -11.08 28.62
CA TRP A 271 -20.57 -11.27 27.21
C TRP A 271 -21.78 -11.18 26.28
N LEU A 272 -22.93 -11.74 26.65
CA LEU A 272 -24.16 -11.63 25.87
C LEU A 272 -24.65 -10.18 25.76
N GLN A 273 -24.54 -9.38 26.82
CA GLN A 273 -24.90 -7.95 26.79
C GLN A 273 -23.93 -7.14 25.90
N ILE A 274 -22.63 -7.38 26.01
CA ILE A 274 -21.59 -6.70 25.20
C ILE A 274 -21.72 -7.07 23.70
N THR A 275 -22.19 -8.27 23.38
CA THR A 275 -22.33 -8.78 22.00
C THR A 275 -23.73 -8.66 21.40
N ASP A 276 -24.70 -8.09 22.13
CA ASP A 276 -26.04 -7.76 21.60
C ASP A 276 -25.92 -6.87 20.34
N ASN A 277 -26.84 -7.06 19.39
CA ASN A 277 -26.92 -6.32 18.13
C ASN A 277 -27.91 -5.14 18.15
N SER A 278 -28.68 -4.98 19.23
CA SER A 278 -29.49 -3.77 19.45
C SER A 278 -28.61 -2.53 19.59
N PHE A 279 -28.91 -1.49 18.82
CA PHE A 279 -28.27 -0.18 18.97
C PHE A 279 -28.64 0.46 20.30
N ASP A 280 -29.92 0.41 20.68
CA ASP A 280 -30.44 1.01 21.91
C ASP A 280 -29.79 0.38 23.16
N SER A 281 -29.59 -0.94 23.17
CA SER A 281 -28.86 -1.62 24.26
C SER A 281 -27.42 -1.14 24.37
N ARG A 282 -26.72 -1.01 23.23
CA ARG A 282 -25.32 -0.55 23.18
C ARG A 282 -25.19 0.93 23.54
N LEU A 283 -26.16 1.75 23.16
CA LEU A 283 -26.22 3.17 23.50
C LEU A 283 -26.46 3.36 24.99
N GLN A 284 -27.36 2.59 25.60
CA GLN A 284 -27.54 2.63 27.05
C GLN A 284 -26.28 2.17 27.79
N ILE A 285 -25.66 1.05 27.40
CA ILE A 285 -24.37 0.62 27.99
C ILE A 285 -23.29 1.69 27.81
N PHE A 286 -23.28 2.41 26.68
CA PHE A 286 -22.34 3.50 26.46
C PHE A 286 -22.64 4.72 27.34
N PHE A 287 -23.91 5.06 27.53
CA PHE A 287 -24.36 6.15 28.40
C PHE A 287 -24.02 5.87 29.87
N ASP A 288 -24.38 4.68 30.37
CA ASP A 288 -24.10 4.19 31.75
C ASP A 288 -22.58 4.03 32.06
N MET A 289 -21.74 4.20 31.03
CA MET A 289 -20.27 4.20 31.11
C MET A 289 -19.67 5.62 31.11
N VAL A 290 -20.46 6.62 30.74
CA VAL A 290 -20.13 8.05 30.89
C VAL A 290 -20.71 8.60 32.19
N ASP A 291 -22.01 8.35 32.41
CA ASP A 291 -22.75 8.64 33.64
C ASP A 291 -22.19 7.76 34.78
N LYS A 292 -21.48 8.39 35.74
CA LYS A 292 -20.77 7.67 36.81
C LYS A 292 -21.57 7.56 38.10
N ASP A 293 -22.42 8.53 38.41
CA ASP A 293 -23.26 8.54 39.61
C ASP A 293 -24.67 7.95 39.38
N ALA A 294 -25.01 7.63 38.13
CA ALA A 294 -26.26 7.05 37.67
C ALA A 294 -27.48 7.96 37.87
N ASP A 295 -27.28 9.29 37.82
CA ASP A 295 -28.35 10.28 37.97
C ASP A 295 -29.17 10.53 36.68
N GLY A 296 -28.70 10.01 35.54
CA GLY A 296 -29.33 10.16 34.23
C GLY A 296 -28.90 11.39 33.42
N HIS A 297 -27.90 12.14 33.92
CA HIS A 297 -27.34 13.34 33.33
C HIS A 297 -25.83 13.18 33.15
N ILE A 298 -25.31 13.68 32.03
CA ILE A 298 -23.86 13.69 31.77
C ILE A 298 -23.36 15.13 31.91
N THR A 299 -22.48 15.37 32.87
CA THR A 299 -21.82 16.66 33.11
C THR A 299 -20.59 16.87 32.20
N GLU A 300 -20.12 18.11 32.08
CA GLU A 300 -18.89 18.42 31.32
C GLU A 300 -17.66 17.64 31.83
N ALA A 301 -17.58 17.41 33.15
CA ALA A 301 -16.49 16.65 33.77
C ALA A 301 -16.48 15.19 33.32
N GLU A 302 -17.65 14.57 33.20
CA GLU A 302 -17.80 13.18 32.71
C GLU A 302 -17.52 13.09 31.21
N VAL A 303 -18.00 14.06 30.40
CA VAL A 303 -17.63 14.18 28.97
C VAL A 303 -16.10 14.22 28.82
N LYS A 304 -15.43 15.03 29.64
CA LYS A 304 -13.95 15.13 29.65
C LYS A 304 -13.30 13.80 30.03
N GLU A 305 -13.81 13.09 31.05
CA GLU A 305 -13.27 11.79 31.46
C GLU A 305 -13.39 10.74 30.34
N ILE A 306 -14.56 10.59 29.72
CA ILE A 306 -14.74 9.61 28.65
C ILE A 306 -13.96 9.96 27.38
N ILE A 307 -13.73 11.25 27.09
CA ILE A 307 -12.79 11.69 26.04
C ILE A 307 -11.38 11.23 26.38
N MET A 308 -10.91 11.39 27.64
CA MET A 308 -9.59 10.92 28.06
C MET A 308 -9.46 9.39 27.99
N LEU A 309 -10.49 8.62 28.37
CA LEU A 309 -10.52 7.16 28.25
C LEU A 309 -10.46 6.72 26.77
N SER A 310 -11.28 7.34 25.92
CA SER A 310 -11.30 7.09 24.47
C SER A 310 -9.96 7.47 23.81
N ALA A 311 -9.39 8.63 24.18
CA ALA A 311 -8.08 9.07 23.70
C ALA A 311 -6.97 8.10 24.09
N SER A 312 -6.98 7.61 25.34
CA SER A 312 -5.98 6.67 25.86
C SER A 312 -6.10 5.30 25.17
N ALA A 313 -7.32 4.77 25.02
CA ALA A 313 -7.60 3.53 24.28
C ALA A 313 -7.14 3.57 22.81
N ASN A 314 -7.18 4.75 22.17
CA ASN A 314 -6.78 4.94 20.77
C ASN A 314 -5.37 5.54 20.60
N LYS A 315 -4.63 5.74 21.69
CA LYS A 315 -3.24 6.29 21.73
C LYS A 315 -3.13 7.70 21.13
N LEU A 316 -4.13 8.55 21.37
CA LEU A 316 -4.23 9.93 20.88
C LEU A 316 -3.79 10.94 21.95
N ALA A 317 -2.49 11.08 22.17
CA ALA A 317 -1.93 11.93 23.23
C ALA A 317 -2.44 13.39 23.19
N ARG A 318 -2.48 14.00 22.01
CA ARG A 318 -2.95 15.39 21.85
C ARG A 318 -4.45 15.56 22.13
N LEU A 319 -5.25 14.53 21.88
CA LEU A 319 -6.68 14.55 22.22
C LEU A 319 -6.89 14.55 23.75
N LYS A 320 -5.99 13.88 24.49
CA LYS A 320 -5.99 13.86 25.95
C LYS A 320 -5.58 15.21 26.54
N GLU A 321 -4.61 15.90 25.93
CA GLU A 321 -4.17 17.24 26.35
C GLU A 321 -5.26 18.31 26.15
N GLN A 322 -6.00 18.25 25.04
CA GLN A 322 -7.07 19.21 24.70
C GLN A 322 -8.48 18.73 25.12
N ALA A 323 -8.60 17.73 25.99
CA ALA A 323 -9.88 17.10 26.33
C ALA A 323 -10.92 18.06 26.94
N GLU A 324 -10.45 19.11 27.63
CA GLU A 324 -11.29 20.15 28.24
C GLU A 324 -11.94 21.06 27.18
N GLU A 325 -11.15 21.59 26.24
CA GLU A 325 -11.66 22.38 25.09
C GLU A 325 -12.69 21.58 24.26
N TYR A 326 -12.51 20.26 24.18
CA TYR A 326 -13.39 19.36 23.45
C TYR A 326 -14.64 18.94 24.23
N ALA A 327 -14.59 18.90 25.56
CA ALA A 327 -15.77 18.73 26.40
C ALA A 327 -16.66 19.97 26.30
N ALA A 328 -16.10 21.17 26.47
CA ALA A 328 -16.80 22.44 26.29
C ALA A 328 -17.47 22.54 24.90
N LEU A 329 -16.78 22.14 23.82
CA LEU A 329 -17.36 22.11 22.47
C LEU A 329 -18.55 21.15 22.34
N ILE A 330 -18.58 20.03 23.07
CA ILE A 330 -19.71 19.11 23.06
C ILE A 330 -20.87 19.67 23.90
N MET A 331 -20.58 20.29 25.05
CA MET A 331 -21.59 20.97 25.87
C MET A 331 -22.24 22.13 25.11
N GLU A 332 -21.48 22.95 24.40
CA GLU A 332 -21.99 24.09 23.62
C GLU A 332 -22.98 23.65 22.52
N GLU A 333 -22.77 22.50 21.89
CA GLU A 333 -23.63 21.99 20.82
C GLU A 333 -24.83 21.17 21.36
N LEU A 334 -24.66 20.43 22.46
CA LEU A 334 -25.72 19.58 23.03
C LEU A 334 -26.60 20.30 24.05
N ASP A 335 -26.03 21.17 24.88
CA ASP A 335 -26.67 21.95 25.94
C ASP A 335 -26.53 23.47 25.71
N PRO A 336 -27.01 24.03 24.58
CA PRO A 336 -26.96 25.47 24.34
C PRO A 336 -27.95 26.27 25.21
N GLU A 337 -28.75 25.60 26.05
CA GLU A 337 -29.44 26.26 27.16
C GLU A 337 -28.53 26.62 28.33
N GLY A 338 -27.35 25.98 28.46
CA GLY A 338 -26.46 26.16 29.60
C GLY A 338 -27.00 25.61 30.91
N LEU A 339 -27.71 24.48 30.88
CA LEU A 339 -28.22 23.79 32.08
C LEU A 339 -27.11 22.99 32.80
N GLY A 340 -25.96 22.77 32.17
CA GLY A 340 -24.76 22.14 32.73
C GLY A 340 -24.66 20.63 32.49
N TYR A 341 -25.62 20.04 31.78
CA TYR A 341 -25.72 18.59 31.61
C TYR A 341 -26.34 18.15 30.27
N ILE A 342 -26.18 16.86 29.93
CA ILE A 342 -26.67 16.21 28.71
C ILE A 342 -27.47 14.95 29.08
N GLU A 343 -28.68 14.79 28.53
CA GLU A 343 -29.50 13.58 28.67
C GLU A 343 -29.24 12.57 27.53
N LEU A 344 -29.59 11.30 27.73
CA LEU A 344 -29.44 10.20 26.76
C LEU A 344 -29.93 10.53 25.34
N TRP A 345 -31.08 11.20 25.21
CA TRP A 345 -31.68 11.51 23.89
C TRP A 345 -30.88 12.54 23.09
N GLN A 346 -30.11 13.42 23.76
CA GLN A 346 -29.23 14.40 23.10
C GLN A 346 -28.02 13.68 22.49
N LEU A 347 -27.42 12.74 23.23
CA LEU A 347 -26.36 11.88 22.74
C LEU A 347 -26.85 10.94 21.62
N GLU A 348 -28.05 10.37 21.76
CA GLU A 348 -28.72 9.59 20.70
C GLU A 348 -28.84 10.43 19.41
N THR A 349 -29.42 11.62 19.52
CA THR A 349 -29.67 12.52 18.38
C THR A 349 -28.38 12.81 17.63
N LEU A 350 -27.29 13.12 18.32
CA LEU A 350 -26.03 13.49 17.67
C LEU A 350 -25.28 12.28 17.09
N LEU A 351 -25.35 11.10 17.73
CA LEU A 351 -24.83 9.85 17.16
C LEU A 351 -25.61 9.41 15.91
N LEU A 352 -26.93 9.61 15.88
CA LEU A 352 -27.78 9.33 14.71
C LEU A 352 -27.59 10.37 13.59
N GLN A 353 -27.44 11.65 13.95
CA GLN A 353 -27.22 12.75 13.00
C GLN A 353 -25.76 12.90 12.56
N LYS A 354 -24.81 12.12 13.11
CA LYS A 354 -23.40 12.09 12.68
C LYS A 354 -23.26 12.12 11.16
N ASP A 355 -24.01 11.26 10.46
CA ASP A 355 -23.96 11.18 8.99
C ASP A 355 -24.45 12.47 8.31
N THR A 356 -25.34 13.25 8.94
CA THR A 356 -25.79 14.56 8.45
C THR A 356 -24.69 15.61 8.55
N TYR A 357 -23.99 15.70 9.69
CA TYR A 357 -22.82 16.58 9.85
C TYR A 357 -21.68 16.15 8.91
N VAL A 358 -21.44 14.85 8.78
CA VAL A 358 -20.49 14.28 7.81
C VAL A 358 -20.89 14.63 6.37
N ASN A 359 -22.17 14.54 5.99
CA ASN A 359 -22.64 14.94 4.67
C ASN A 359 -22.52 16.46 4.44
N TYR A 360 -22.67 17.29 5.47
CA TYR A 360 -22.39 18.73 5.43
C TYR A 360 -20.93 19.01 5.05
N SER A 361 -19.98 18.26 5.64
CA SER A 361 -18.56 18.28 5.26
C SER A 361 -18.25 17.61 3.90
N GLN A 362 -19.17 16.79 3.38
CA GLN A 362 -19.03 15.97 2.17
C GLN A 362 -19.91 16.43 1.00
N ALA A 363 -20.13 17.74 0.85
CA ALA A 363 -20.76 18.33 -0.34
C ALA A 363 -20.04 18.01 -1.67
N LEU A 364 -18.90 17.30 -1.63
CA LEU A 364 -18.08 16.84 -2.75
C LEU A 364 -18.03 15.31 -2.96
N SER A 365 -18.81 14.49 -2.23
CA SER A 365 -18.76 13.02 -2.43
C SER A 365 -20.11 12.26 -2.38
N TYR A 366 -21.09 12.69 -3.17
CA TYR A 366 -22.22 11.82 -3.53
C TYR A 366 -21.79 10.77 -4.57
N THR A 367 -21.89 9.46 -4.24
CA THR A 367 -21.98 8.33 -5.21
C THR A 367 -22.16 6.93 -4.56
N SER A 368 -22.65 6.82 -3.32
CA SER A 368 -22.81 5.51 -2.65
C SER A 368 -24.01 4.69 -3.15
N GLN A 369 -25.15 5.32 -3.48
CA GLN A 369 -26.37 4.61 -3.89
C GLN A 369 -26.41 4.20 -5.37
N ALA A 370 -25.62 4.82 -6.26
CA ALA A 370 -25.54 4.42 -7.68
C ALA A 370 -24.68 3.15 -7.93
N LEU A 371 -24.01 2.65 -6.89
CA LEU A 371 -23.02 1.57 -7.01
C LEU A 371 -23.66 0.16 -7.00
N SER A 372 -24.79 -0.04 -6.30
CA SER A 372 -25.44 -1.37 -6.25
C SER A 372 -26.10 -1.75 -7.58
N GLN A 373 -26.61 -0.80 -8.35
CA GLN A 373 -27.28 -1.06 -9.63
C GLN A 373 -26.31 -1.23 -10.80
N ASN A 374 -25.15 -0.55 -10.81
CA ASN A 374 -24.19 -0.64 -11.93
C ASN A 374 -23.27 -1.88 -11.89
N LEU A 375 -23.20 -2.60 -10.77
CA LEU A 375 -22.39 -3.82 -10.65
C LEU A 375 -23.05 -5.08 -11.25
N ALA A 376 -24.33 -4.99 -11.66
CA ALA A 376 -25.05 -6.06 -12.36
C ALA A 376 -24.58 -6.30 -13.82
N GLY A 377 -23.75 -5.41 -14.39
CA GLY A 377 -23.30 -5.48 -15.79
C GLY A 377 -22.10 -6.41 -16.08
N LEU A 378 -21.60 -7.16 -15.09
CA LEU A 378 -20.38 -7.98 -15.25
C LEU A 378 -20.65 -9.31 -15.96
N ARG A 379 -20.73 -9.23 -17.30
CA ARG A 379 -20.92 -10.34 -18.26
C ARG A 379 -20.02 -11.55 -17.95
N TYR A 380 -20.63 -12.68 -17.61
CA TYR A 380 -19.95 -13.94 -17.30
C TYR A 380 -19.05 -14.38 -18.48
N ARG A 381 -17.74 -14.53 -18.25
CA ARG A 381 -16.76 -14.99 -19.24
C ARG A 381 -16.24 -16.37 -18.84
N SER A 382 -16.22 -17.31 -19.80
CA SER A 382 -15.81 -18.70 -19.57
C SER A 382 -14.37 -18.82 -19.02
N PRO A 383 -14.04 -19.88 -18.25
CA PRO A 383 -12.75 -20.02 -17.58
C PRO A 383 -11.54 -19.94 -18.52
N ILE A 384 -11.63 -20.55 -19.71
CA ILE A 384 -10.59 -20.54 -20.74
C ILE A 384 -10.36 -19.11 -21.26
N ARG A 385 -11.44 -18.36 -21.52
CA ARG A 385 -11.36 -16.97 -22.00
C ARG A 385 -10.87 -16.01 -20.90
N LYS A 386 -11.15 -16.33 -19.63
CA LYS A 386 -10.59 -15.64 -18.45
C LYS A 386 -9.08 -15.92 -18.30
N MET A 387 -8.61 -17.14 -18.51
CA MET A 387 -7.18 -17.48 -18.51
C MET A 387 -6.44 -16.80 -19.67
N SER A 388 -6.98 -16.89 -20.89
CA SER A 388 -6.41 -16.25 -22.09
C SER A 388 -6.31 -14.73 -21.95
N SER A 389 -7.38 -14.05 -21.50
CA SER A 389 -7.32 -12.60 -21.25
C SER A 389 -6.36 -12.24 -20.11
N LYS A 390 -6.30 -13.01 -19.02
CA LYS A 390 -5.31 -12.82 -17.95
C LYS A 390 -3.88 -12.92 -18.47
N LEU A 391 -3.59 -13.90 -19.32
CA LEU A 391 -2.28 -14.04 -19.97
C LEU A 391 -1.97 -12.87 -20.92
N SER A 392 -2.95 -12.43 -21.73
CA SER A 392 -2.81 -11.26 -22.61
C SER A 392 -2.44 -10.00 -21.81
N TYR A 393 -3.19 -9.69 -20.74
CA TYR A 393 -2.88 -8.54 -19.88
C TYR A 393 -1.51 -8.68 -19.19
N TYR A 394 -1.15 -9.88 -18.72
CA TYR A 394 0.16 -10.11 -18.13
C TYR A 394 1.30 -9.88 -19.14
N LEU A 395 1.13 -10.34 -20.37
CA LEU A 395 2.07 -10.11 -21.47
C LEU A 395 2.15 -8.63 -21.84
N GLU A 396 1.03 -7.94 -22.00
CA GLU A 396 0.98 -6.49 -22.27
C GLU A 396 1.66 -5.66 -21.18
N ASP A 397 1.43 -5.97 -19.90
CA ASP A 397 1.98 -5.21 -18.79
C ASP A 397 3.48 -5.51 -18.54
N ASN A 398 3.96 -6.71 -18.92
CA ASN A 398 5.34 -7.14 -18.68
C ASN A 398 6.18 -7.32 -19.96
N TRP A 399 5.70 -6.93 -21.14
CA TRP A 399 6.35 -7.24 -22.42
C TRP A 399 7.82 -6.81 -22.47
N LYS A 400 8.16 -5.63 -21.93
CA LYS A 400 9.55 -5.13 -21.86
C LYS A 400 10.45 -6.03 -21.03
N ARG A 401 9.94 -6.54 -19.90
CA ARG A 401 10.69 -7.46 -19.01
C ARG A 401 10.91 -8.79 -19.70
N LEU A 402 9.86 -9.34 -20.31
CA LEU A 402 9.92 -10.61 -21.03
C LEU A 402 10.87 -10.53 -22.24
N TRP A 403 10.79 -9.45 -23.01
CA TRP A 403 11.71 -9.17 -24.13
C TRP A 403 13.18 -9.14 -23.69
N VAL A 404 13.51 -8.36 -22.67
CA VAL A 404 14.90 -8.25 -22.18
C VAL A 404 15.41 -9.58 -21.60
N LEU A 405 14.58 -10.32 -20.87
CA LEU A 405 14.94 -11.64 -20.35
C LEU A 405 15.13 -12.67 -21.48
N ALA A 406 14.23 -12.69 -22.47
CA ALA A 406 14.34 -13.59 -23.62
C ALA A 406 15.59 -13.29 -24.46
N LEU A 407 15.90 -12.02 -24.70
CA LEU A 407 17.13 -11.58 -25.38
C LEU A 407 18.38 -12.02 -24.61
N TRP A 408 18.44 -11.77 -23.30
CA TRP A 408 19.58 -12.16 -22.46
C TRP A 408 19.76 -13.67 -22.39
N ILE A 409 18.69 -14.45 -22.19
CA ILE A 409 18.72 -15.92 -22.20
C ILE A 409 19.13 -16.45 -23.59
N GLY A 410 18.65 -15.85 -24.67
CA GLY A 410 19.02 -16.22 -26.04
C GLY A 410 20.52 -16.01 -26.32
N ILE A 411 21.07 -14.87 -25.92
CA ILE A 411 22.52 -14.60 -26.03
C ILE A 411 23.32 -15.59 -25.18
N MET A 412 22.90 -15.84 -23.93
CA MET A 412 23.51 -16.81 -23.03
C MET A 412 23.55 -18.22 -23.61
N ALA A 413 22.42 -18.71 -24.14
CA ALA A 413 22.33 -20.00 -24.80
C ALA A 413 23.20 -20.07 -26.06
N GLY A 414 23.17 -19.03 -26.90
CA GLY A 414 24.01 -18.95 -28.10
C GLY A 414 25.51 -19.00 -27.80
N LEU A 415 25.99 -18.23 -26.81
CA LEU A 415 27.39 -18.24 -26.38
C LEU A 415 27.80 -19.61 -25.79
N PHE A 416 26.94 -20.21 -24.96
CA PHE A 416 27.18 -21.54 -24.40
C PHE A 416 27.31 -22.59 -25.50
N ILE A 417 26.34 -22.66 -26.42
CA ILE A 417 26.32 -23.63 -27.53
C ILE A 417 27.52 -23.42 -28.46
N TRP A 418 27.85 -22.17 -28.80
CA TRP A 418 29.01 -21.85 -29.63
C TRP A 418 30.32 -22.35 -29.02
N LYS A 419 30.56 -22.10 -27.72
CA LYS A 419 31.74 -22.63 -27.02
C LYS A 419 31.71 -24.13 -26.84
N PHE A 420 30.56 -24.71 -26.57
CA PHE A 420 30.40 -26.15 -26.44
C PHE A 420 30.82 -26.87 -27.74
N ILE A 421 30.33 -26.40 -28.89
CA ILE A 421 30.71 -26.93 -30.22
C ILE A 421 32.20 -26.65 -30.50
N GLN A 422 32.70 -25.44 -30.22
CA GLN A 422 34.11 -25.10 -30.42
C GLN A 422 35.05 -26.03 -29.65
N TYR A 423 34.72 -26.40 -28.40
CA TYR A 423 35.56 -27.30 -27.60
C TYR A 423 35.34 -28.77 -27.92
N ARG A 424 34.13 -29.18 -28.35
CA ARG A 424 33.86 -30.56 -28.84
C ARG A 424 34.74 -30.92 -30.04
N ASN A 425 35.03 -29.94 -30.90
CA ASN A 425 35.85 -30.11 -32.10
C ASN A 425 37.37 -29.93 -31.84
N ARG A 426 37.82 -29.83 -30.58
CA ARG A 426 39.24 -29.74 -30.20
C ARG A 426 39.72 -31.05 -29.59
N TYR A 427 40.99 -31.39 -29.81
CA TYR A 427 41.60 -32.61 -29.26
C TYR A 427 41.41 -32.81 -27.74
N VAL A 428 41.36 -31.70 -26.99
CA VAL A 428 41.07 -31.66 -25.53
C VAL A 428 39.80 -32.45 -25.15
N PHE A 429 38.80 -32.51 -26.04
CA PHE A 429 37.58 -33.27 -25.85
C PHE A 429 37.81 -34.79 -25.74
N HIS A 430 38.80 -35.35 -26.44
CA HIS A 430 39.08 -36.79 -26.37
C HIS A 430 39.60 -37.23 -25.00
N VAL A 431 40.19 -36.33 -24.23
CA VAL A 431 40.68 -36.58 -22.86
C VAL A 431 39.60 -36.19 -21.84
N MET A 432 39.20 -34.92 -21.85
CA MET A 432 38.37 -34.31 -20.81
C MET A 432 36.85 -34.49 -21.04
N GLY A 433 36.46 -34.95 -22.23
CA GLY A 433 35.07 -35.29 -22.57
C GLY A 433 34.12 -34.08 -22.54
N TYR A 434 32.85 -34.33 -22.21
CA TYR A 434 31.83 -33.27 -22.11
C TYR A 434 32.05 -32.30 -20.95
N CYS A 435 32.90 -32.63 -19.98
CA CYS A 435 33.15 -31.76 -18.84
C CYS A 435 33.84 -30.45 -19.27
N VAL A 436 34.83 -30.51 -20.19
CA VAL A 436 35.50 -29.30 -20.68
C VAL A 436 34.58 -28.47 -21.59
N THR A 437 33.66 -29.08 -22.34
CA THR A 437 32.73 -28.34 -23.19
C THR A 437 31.67 -27.61 -22.37
N ILE A 438 31.16 -28.23 -21.29
CA ILE A 438 30.27 -27.59 -20.31
C ILE A 438 31.02 -26.50 -19.55
N ALA A 439 32.23 -26.79 -19.03
CA ALA A 439 33.01 -25.84 -18.26
C ALA A 439 33.39 -24.59 -19.06
N LYS A 440 33.76 -24.73 -20.34
CA LYS A 440 34.09 -23.58 -21.21
C LYS A 440 32.86 -22.89 -21.80
N GLY A 441 31.73 -23.60 -21.97
CA GLY A 441 30.43 -22.97 -22.22
C GLY A 441 29.99 -22.07 -21.07
N ALA A 442 30.07 -22.58 -19.83
CA ALA A 442 29.79 -21.84 -18.60
C ALA A 442 30.78 -20.67 -18.37
N ALA A 443 32.06 -20.83 -18.74
CA ALA A 443 33.03 -19.74 -18.66
C ALA A 443 32.65 -18.53 -19.54
N GLU A 444 32.13 -18.76 -20.75
CA GLU A 444 31.79 -17.67 -21.67
C GLU A 444 30.51 -16.94 -21.24
N THR A 445 29.51 -17.68 -20.71
CA THR A 445 28.32 -17.06 -20.12
C THR A 445 28.64 -16.31 -18.81
N LEU A 446 29.62 -16.79 -18.02
CA LEU A 446 30.15 -16.04 -16.88
C LEU A 446 30.81 -14.73 -17.31
N LYS A 447 31.64 -14.69 -18.37
CA LYS A 447 32.22 -13.44 -18.86
C LYS A 447 31.15 -12.41 -19.20
N LEU A 448 30.09 -12.82 -19.91
CA LEU A 448 28.97 -11.94 -20.23
C LEU A 448 28.25 -11.44 -18.97
N ASN A 449 27.96 -12.31 -18.01
CA ASN A 449 27.24 -11.89 -16.80
C ASN A 449 28.09 -11.01 -15.87
N MET A 450 29.40 -11.29 -15.76
CA MET A 450 30.35 -10.43 -15.04
C MET A 450 30.54 -9.08 -15.73
N ALA A 451 30.42 -9.02 -17.06
CA ALA A 451 30.35 -7.75 -17.79
C ALA A 451 29.03 -7.00 -17.52
N LEU A 452 27.89 -7.70 -17.61
CA LEU A 452 26.56 -7.07 -17.49
C LEU A 452 26.20 -6.65 -16.07
N ILE A 453 26.65 -7.33 -15.01
CA ILE A 453 26.21 -7.08 -13.63
C ILE A 453 26.53 -5.67 -13.10
N LEU A 454 27.54 -4.99 -13.68
CA LEU A 454 27.90 -3.60 -13.36
C LEU A 454 26.93 -2.58 -13.95
N LEU A 455 26.38 -2.82 -15.15
CA LEU A 455 25.59 -1.81 -15.86
C LEU A 455 24.30 -1.38 -15.12
N PRO A 456 23.53 -2.29 -14.48
CA PRO A 456 22.34 -1.89 -13.74
C PRO A 456 22.63 -1.05 -12.49
N VAL A 457 23.84 -1.10 -11.93
CA VAL A 457 24.22 -0.30 -10.75
C VAL A 457 24.83 1.07 -11.11
N CYS A 458 25.03 1.35 -12.40
CA CYS A 458 25.40 2.67 -12.93
C CYS A 458 24.17 3.62 -12.93
N ARG A 459 23.80 4.13 -11.76
CA ARG A 459 22.59 4.93 -11.51
C ARG A 459 22.52 6.22 -12.33
N ASN A 460 23.64 6.92 -12.54
CA ASN A 460 23.65 8.14 -13.37
C ASN A 460 23.34 7.77 -14.82
N THR A 461 24.01 6.74 -15.34
CA THR A 461 23.84 6.23 -16.70
C THR A 461 22.41 5.72 -16.93
N ILE A 462 21.85 4.97 -15.99
CA ILE A 462 20.46 4.48 -16.03
C ILE A 462 19.46 5.65 -15.96
N THR A 463 19.69 6.65 -15.10
CA THR A 463 18.81 7.84 -15.00
C THR A 463 18.84 8.68 -16.29
N TRP A 464 20.01 8.82 -16.92
CA TRP A 464 20.14 9.47 -18.22
C TRP A 464 19.43 8.67 -19.32
N LEU A 465 19.73 7.38 -19.48
CA LEU A 465 19.12 6.49 -20.46
C LEU A 465 17.59 6.45 -20.35
N ARG A 466 17.05 6.48 -19.13
CA ARG A 466 15.60 6.54 -18.86
C ARG A 466 14.92 7.78 -19.47
N ASN A 467 15.62 8.90 -19.57
CA ASN A 467 15.09 10.12 -20.19
C ASN A 467 15.24 10.11 -21.73
N THR A 468 15.84 9.08 -22.32
CA THR A 468 15.98 8.92 -23.78
C THR A 468 14.88 8.05 -24.39
N ARG A 469 14.88 7.94 -25.72
CA ARG A 469 13.98 7.03 -26.47
C ARG A 469 14.12 5.54 -26.08
N ALA A 470 15.23 5.15 -25.43
CA ALA A 470 15.49 3.76 -25.00
C ALA A 470 14.47 3.25 -23.95
N ALA A 471 13.89 4.13 -23.12
CA ALA A 471 12.90 3.76 -22.11
C ALA A 471 11.57 3.22 -22.70
N ARG A 472 11.37 3.38 -24.02
CA ARG A 472 10.26 2.72 -24.73
C ARG A 472 10.47 1.20 -24.85
N ALA A 473 11.71 0.74 -24.97
CA ALA A 473 12.04 -0.68 -25.12
C ALA A 473 12.58 -1.34 -23.83
N LEU A 474 13.28 -0.60 -22.98
CA LEU A 474 13.96 -1.14 -21.78
C LEU A 474 13.24 -0.73 -20.47
N PRO A 475 13.03 -1.66 -19.52
CA PRO A 475 12.43 -1.38 -18.21
C PRO A 475 13.51 -0.95 -17.21
N PHE A 476 13.98 0.30 -17.31
CA PHE A 476 15.08 0.81 -16.48
C PHE A 476 14.79 0.82 -14.97
N ASP A 477 13.53 0.89 -14.56
CA ASP A 477 13.11 0.81 -13.15
C ASP A 477 13.40 -0.56 -12.50
N ASP A 478 13.55 -1.62 -13.30
CA ASP A 478 13.87 -2.97 -12.83
C ASP A 478 15.37 -3.27 -12.81
N ASN A 479 16.24 -2.27 -12.99
CA ASN A 479 17.70 -2.44 -13.02
C ASN A 479 18.24 -3.28 -11.83
N ILE A 480 17.82 -2.96 -10.59
CA ILE A 480 18.25 -3.70 -9.39
C ILE A 480 17.60 -5.09 -9.30
N ASN A 481 16.45 -5.31 -9.93
CA ASN A 481 15.86 -6.66 -10.05
C ASN A 481 16.65 -7.50 -11.06
N PHE A 482 16.99 -6.93 -12.22
CA PHE A 482 17.82 -7.58 -13.23
C PHE A 482 19.23 -7.90 -12.73
N HIS A 483 19.85 -7.01 -11.94
CA HIS A 483 21.13 -7.29 -11.26
C HIS A 483 21.07 -8.56 -10.38
N LYS A 484 19.97 -8.78 -9.63
CA LYS A 484 19.79 -10.01 -8.84
C LYS A 484 19.62 -11.25 -9.74
N THR A 485 18.90 -11.12 -10.85
CA THR A 485 18.73 -12.20 -11.83
C THR A 485 20.07 -12.60 -12.48
N ILE A 486 20.91 -11.62 -12.83
CA ILE A 486 22.28 -11.86 -13.32
C ILE A 486 23.12 -12.54 -12.23
N ALA A 487 23.05 -12.07 -10.98
CA ALA A 487 23.77 -12.70 -9.86
C ALA A 487 23.38 -14.19 -9.66
N ALA A 488 22.09 -14.52 -9.79
CA ALA A 488 21.63 -15.91 -9.75
C ALA A 488 22.22 -16.75 -10.92
N ALA A 489 22.26 -16.20 -12.13
CA ALA A 489 22.91 -16.87 -13.27
C ALA A 489 24.44 -17.00 -13.10
N ILE A 490 25.09 -16.07 -12.40
CA ILE A 490 26.52 -16.20 -12.03
C ILE A 490 26.70 -17.39 -11.08
N VAL A 491 25.84 -17.59 -10.08
CA VAL A 491 25.93 -18.78 -9.20
C VAL A 491 25.84 -20.08 -10.02
N VAL A 492 24.85 -20.20 -10.91
CA VAL A 492 24.70 -21.38 -11.78
C VAL A 492 25.91 -21.56 -12.70
N GLY A 493 26.39 -20.48 -13.31
CA GLY A 493 27.58 -20.49 -14.15
C GLY A 493 28.84 -20.91 -13.39
N VAL A 494 29.04 -20.43 -12.17
CA VAL A 494 30.18 -20.79 -11.30
C VAL A 494 30.14 -22.27 -10.93
N ILE A 495 28.97 -22.80 -10.55
CA ILE A 495 28.80 -24.23 -10.25
C ILE A 495 29.14 -25.09 -11.48
N LEU A 496 28.61 -24.73 -12.66
CA LEU A 496 28.89 -25.46 -13.90
C LEU A 496 30.35 -25.30 -14.36
N HIS A 497 30.99 -24.17 -14.12
CA HIS A 497 32.37 -23.91 -14.52
C HIS A 497 33.39 -24.54 -13.57
N ALA A 498 33.37 -24.13 -12.30
CA ALA A 498 34.32 -24.60 -11.29
C ALA A 498 34.04 -26.05 -10.89
N GLY A 499 32.78 -26.46 -10.83
CA GLY A 499 32.40 -27.85 -10.51
C GLY A 499 32.92 -28.84 -11.55
N ASN A 500 32.71 -28.57 -12.85
CA ASN A 500 33.28 -29.44 -13.90
C ASN A 500 34.81 -29.39 -13.91
N HIS A 501 35.44 -28.22 -13.69
CA HIS A 501 36.89 -28.12 -13.59
C HIS A 501 37.46 -28.98 -12.45
N LEU A 502 36.93 -28.85 -11.23
CA LEU A 502 37.45 -29.53 -10.04
C LEU A 502 37.04 -31.01 -9.93
N ALA A 503 35.83 -31.39 -10.37
CA ALA A 503 35.26 -32.71 -10.11
C ALA A 503 35.29 -33.67 -11.32
N CYS A 504 35.61 -33.20 -12.53
CA CYS A 504 35.63 -34.05 -13.73
C CYS A 504 36.84 -33.80 -14.65
N ASP A 505 37.10 -32.55 -15.02
CA ASP A 505 38.19 -32.19 -15.93
C ASP A 505 39.57 -32.51 -15.37
N PHE A 506 39.88 -32.09 -14.14
CA PHE A 506 41.17 -32.39 -13.52
C PHE A 506 41.35 -33.90 -13.25
N PRO A 507 40.38 -34.65 -12.69
CA PRO A 507 40.46 -36.12 -12.59
C PRO A 507 40.69 -36.81 -13.95
N ARG A 508 39.91 -36.47 -14.99
CA ARG A 508 40.06 -37.10 -16.32
C ARG A 508 41.39 -36.77 -17.01
N LEU A 509 42.01 -35.64 -16.68
CA LEU A 509 43.33 -35.28 -17.20
C LEU A 509 44.43 -36.13 -16.55
N ILE A 510 44.38 -36.32 -15.23
CA ILE A 510 45.38 -37.12 -14.50
C ILE A 510 45.26 -38.63 -14.78
N ASP A 511 44.03 -39.13 -14.95
CA ASP A 511 43.74 -40.54 -15.23
C ASP A 511 43.94 -40.93 -16.72
N SER A 512 44.31 -39.98 -17.58
CA SER A 512 44.53 -40.23 -19.00
C SER A 512 45.78 -41.08 -19.27
N SER A 513 45.84 -41.83 -20.38
CA SER A 513 47.07 -42.53 -20.79
C SER A 513 48.12 -41.55 -21.35
N ASP A 514 49.41 -41.88 -21.27
CA ASP A 514 50.48 -40.97 -21.73
C ASP A 514 50.36 -40.61 -23.22
N GLN A 515 49.95 -41.58 -24.04
CA GLN A 515 49.68 -41.37 -25.47
C GLN A 515 48.55 -40.35 -25.73
N MET A 516 47.49 -40.37 -24.90
CA MET A 516 46.38 -39.41 -24.99
C MET A 516 46.74 -38.03 -24.41
N TYR A 517 47.69 -38.00 -23.47
CA TYR A 517 48.18 -36.75 -22.88
C TYR A 517 49.18 -36.00 -23.75
N ALA A 518 50.05 -36.70 -24.50
CA ALA A 518 51.15 -36.08 -25.24
C ALA A 518 50.76 -34.84 -26.09
N PRO A 519 49.64 -34.82 -26.85
CA PRO A 519 49.24 -33.62 -27.61
C PRO A 519 48.73 -32.44 -26.76
N LEU A 520 48.50 -32.66 -25.46
CA LEU A 520 48.16 -31.64 -24.46
C LEU A 520 49.39 -31.07 -23.73
N GLY A 521 50.58 -31.65 -23.90
CA GLY A 521 51.80 -31.18 -23.23
C GLY A 521 52.14 -29.71 -23.49
N LYS A 522 51.76 -29.18 -24.67
CA LYS A 522 51.86 -27.74 -24.99
C LYS A 522 51.02 -26.80 -24.12
N TYR A 523 50.07 -27.32 -23.35
CA TYR A 523 49.20 -26.55 -22.45
C TYR A 523 49.56 -26.75 -20.97
N PHE A 524 50.07 -27.93 -20.61
CA PHE A 524 50.25 -28.37 -19.21
C PHE A 524 51.68 -28.77 -18.84
N GLY A 525 52.62 -28.79 -19.81
CA GLY A 525 53.99 -29.29 -19.65
C GLY A 525 54.16 -30.74 -20.14
N GLU A 526 55.39 -31.14 -20.43
CA GLU A 526 55.71 -32.49 -20.93
C GLU A 526 55.33 -33.60 -19.94
N THR A 527 55.53 -33.36 -18.65
CA THR A 527 55.08 -34.23 -17.56
C THR A 527 53.65 -33.92 -17.16
N LYS A 528 52.83 -34.95 -16.93
CA LYS A 528 51.46 -34.78 -16.40
C LYS A 528 51.45 -34.04 -15.06
N PRO A 529 50.63 -32.99 -14.89
CA PRO A 529 50.48 -32.30 -13.62
C PRO A 529 49.66 -33.14 -12.62
N THR A 530 49.98 -33.04 -11.33
CA THR A 530 49.13 -33.61 -10.27
C THR A 530 47.89 -32.74 -10.03
N TYR A 531 46.83 -33.32 -9.44
CA TYR A 531 45.61 -32.57 -9.08
C TYR A 531 45.92 -31.32 -8.24
N LEU A 532 46.81 -31.45 -7.24
CA LEU A 532 47.20 -30.34 -6.39
C LEU A 532 48.02 -29.27 -7.15
N ALA A 533 48.80 -29.65 -8.17
CA ALA A 533 49.48 -28.69 -9.03
C ALA A 533 48.50 -27.90 -9.90
N LEU A 534 47.44 -28.55 -10.43
CA LEU A 534 46.37 -27.86 -11.17
C LEU A 534 45.59 -26.86 -10.30
N VAL A 535 45.26 -27.25 -9.05
CA VAL A 535 44.56 -26.36 -8.09
C VAL A 535 45.46 -25.24 -7.58
N LYS A 536 46.77 -25.48 -7.41
CA LYS A 536 47.77 -24.44 -7.07
C LYS A 536 48.20 -23.59 -8.27
N GLY A 537 47.81 -23.95 -9.49
CA GLY A 537 47.98 -23.15 -10.69
C GLY A 537 47.28 -21.79 -10.56
N VAL A 538 47.68 -20.81 -11.37
CA VAL A 538 47.16 -19.43 -11.28
C VAL A 538 45.64 -19.41 -11.44
N GLU A 539 45.11 -20.24 -12.33
CA GLU A 539 43.69 -20.40 -12.62
C GLU A 539 42.91 -21.02 -11.46
N GLY A 540 43.49 -22.02 -10.79
CA GLY A 540 42.91 -22.66 -9.61
C GLY A 540 42.85 -21.70 -8.42
N VAL A 541 43.98 -21.05 -8.10
CA VAL A 541 44.07 -20.10 -6.97
C VAL A 541 43.15 -18.89 -7.17
N THR A 542 43.19 -18.26 -8.35
CA THR A 542 42.28 -17.14 -8.67
C THR A 542 40.82 -17.58 -8.67
N GLY A 543 40.52 -18.78 -9.18
CA GLY A 543 39.18 -19.38 -9.14
C GLY A 543 38.65 -19.53 -7.71
N VAL A 544 39.44 -20.13 -6.82
CA VAL A 544 39.08 -20.32 -5.40
C VAL A 544 38.88 -18.97 -4.69
N ILE A 545 39.79 -18.00 -4.89
CA ILE A 545 39.66 -16.65 -4.30
C ILE A 545 38.35 -15.99 -4.76
N MET A 546 38.02 -16.05 -6.05
CA MET A 546 36.76 -15.52 -6.58
C MET A 546 35.55 -16.21 -5.96
N VAL A 547 35.53 -17.55 -5.88
CA VAL A 547 34.41 -18.32 -5.31
C VAL A 547 34.19 -17.98 -3.83
N VAL A 548 35.25 -17.92 -3.02
CA VAL A 548 35.14 -17.57 -1.59
C VAL A 548 34.62 -16.14 -1.41
N CYS A 549 35.16 -15.17 -2.16
CA CYS A 549 34.69 -13.78 -2.10
C CYS A 549 33.22 -13.64 -2.53
N MET A 550 32.81 -14.31 -3.61
CA MET A 550 31.43 -14.31 -4.08
C MET A 550 30.47 -15.00 -3.11
N LEU A 551 30.90 -16.10 -2.47
CA LEU A 551 30.10 -16.80 -1.45
C LEU A 551 29.77 -15.87 -0.27
N ILE A 552 30.78 -15.16 0.26
CA ILE A 552 30.61 -14.17 1.33
C ILE A 552 29.72 -13.01 0.88
N ALA A 553 29.97 -12.44 -0.29
CA ALA A 553 29.20 -11.30 -0.81
C ALA A 553 27.74 -11.65 -1.10
N PHE A 554 27.46 -12.83 -1.67
CA PHE A 554 26.11 -13.24 -2.05
C PHE A 554 25.27 -13.69 -0.84
N THR A 555 25.86 -14.41 0.12
CA THR A 555 25.14 -14.82 1.35
C THR A 555 24.69 -13.60 2.16
N LEU A 556 25.58 -12.63 2.38
CA LEU A 556 25.28 -11.39 3.11
C LEU A 556 24.36 -10.43 2.32
N ALA A 557 24.32 -10.52 0.98
CA ALA A 557 23.37 -9.78 0.16
C ALA A 557 21.92 -10.32 0.18
N THR A 558 21.69 -11.53 0.70
CA THR A 558 20.34 -12.10 0.79
C THR A 558 19.42 -11.28 1.70
N ARG A 559 18.10 -11.39 1.48
CA ARG A 559 17.07 -10.67 2.27
C ARG A 559 17.19 -10.93 3.77
N TRP A 560 17.55 -12.15 4.16
CA TRP A 560 17.60 -12.61 5.55
C TRP A 560 18.71 -11.93 6.35
N PHE A 561 19.94 -11.96 5.84
CA PHE A 561 21.11 -11.34 6.48
C PHE A 561 21.08 -9.82 6.38
N ARG A 562 20.80 -9.25 5.19
CA ARG A 562 20.80 -7.79 4.97
C ARG A 562 19.75 -7.03 5.80
N ARG A 563 18.64 -7.68 6.16
CA ARG A 563 17.59 -7.10 7.02
C ARG A 563 17.67 -7.55 8.49
N SER A 564 18.74 -8.24 8.89
CA SER A 564 18.92 -8.77 10.26
C SER A 564 17.71 -9.59 10.75
N LEU A 565 17.09 -10.37 9.85
CA LEU A 565 15.99 -11.27 10.20
C LEU A 565 16.51 -12.53 10.92
N VAL A 566 17.75 -12.91 10.62
CA VAL A 566 18.49 -13.94 11.37
C VAL A 566 19.32 -13.21 12.44
N LYS A 567 19.15 -13.59 13.71
CA LYS A 567 20.01 -13.14 14.81
C LYS A 567 21.08 -14.20 15.05
N LEU A 568 22.32 -13.89 14.70
CA LEU A 568 23.47 -14.78 15.00
C LEU A 568 23.94 -14.60 16.45
N PRO A 569 24.48 -15.64 17.10
CA PRO A 569 25.10 -15.52 18.42
C PRO A 569 26.38 -14.67 18.33
N LYS A 570 26.74 -14.00 19.43
CA LYS A 570 28.02 -13.28 19.54
C LYS A 570 29.19 -14.26 19.36
N PRO A 571 30.27 -13.89 18.63
CA PRO A 571 30.59 -12.56 18.11
C PRO A 571 30.04 -12.24 16.70
N PHE A 572 29.19 -13.10 16.13
CA PHE A 572 28.74 -13.00 14.74
C PHE A 572 27.49 -12.10 14.54
N ASP A 573 26.94 -11.51 15.60
CA ASP A 573 25.82 -10.55 15.54
C ASP A 573 26.11 -9.37 14.59
N LYS A 574 27.36 -8.89 14.59
CA LYS A 574 27.88 -7.83 13.70
C LYS A 574 27.95 -8.22 12.21
N LEU A 575 27.83 -9.49 11.84
CA LEU A 575 27.81 -9.95 10.44
C LEU A 575 26.41 -9.86 9.81
N THR A 576 25.45 -9.22 10.46
CA THR A 576 24.09 -9.03 9.94
C THR A 576 23.77 -7.54 9.73
N GLY A 577 22.84 -7.25 8.82
CA GLY A 577 22.36 -5.90 8.55
C GLY A 577 22.98 -5.23 7.32
N PHE A 578 22.63 -3.96 7.11
CA PHE A 578 23.00 -3.23 5.90
C PHE A 578 24.51 -2.98 5.78
N ASN A 579 25.18 -2.64 6.87
CA ASN A 579 26.62 -2.35 6.86
C ASN A 579 27.44 -3.61 6.52
N ALA A 580 27.10 -4.77 7.10
CA ALA A 580 27.74 -6.05 6.76
C ALA A 580 27.56 -6.41 5.27
N PHE A 581 26.36 -6.21 4.72
CA PHE A 581 26.11 -6.29 3.28
C PHE A 581 26.98 -5.31 2.48
N TRP A 582 27.04 -4.03 2.87
CA TRP A 582 27.74 -3.00 2.11
C TRP A 582 29.24 -3.28 2.03
N TYR A 583 29.89 -3.59 3.15
CA TYR A 583 31.33 -3.92 3.17
C TYR A 583 31.64 -5.23 2.45
N SER A 584 30.88 -6.30 2.67
CA SER A 584 31.11 -7.58 1.98
C SER A 584 30.85 -7.49 0.47
N HIS A 585 29.93 -6.64 0.01
CA HIS A 585 29.69 -6.48 -1.42
C HIS A 585 30.89 -5.84 -2.13
N HIS A 586 31.69 -5.00 -1.45
CA HIS A 586 32.93 -4.43 -2.01
C HIS A 586 34.04 -5.46 -2.28
N LEU A 587 33.90 -6.71 -1.81
CA LEU A 587 34.76 -7.83 -2.24
C LEU A 587 34.70 -8.05 -3.76
N PHE A 588 33.72 -7.48 -4.49
CA PHE A 588 33.72 -7.45 -5.95
C PHE A 588 35.05 -6.92 -6.51
N ILE A 589 35.72 -5.95 -5.86
CA ILE A 589 36.99 -5.40 -6.34
C ILE A 589 38.05 -6.51 -6.46
N ILE A 590 38.16 -7.36 -5.44
CA ILE A 590 39.08 -8.52 -5.42
C ILE A 590 38.67 -9.54 -6.48
N VAL A 591 37.35 -9.77 -6.66
CA VAL A 591 36.81 -10.68 -7.68
C VAL A 591 37.18 -10.21 -9.09
N TYR A 592 37.05 -8.93 -9.43
CA TYR A 592 37.39 -8.43 -10.78
C TYR A 592 38.89 -8.43 -11.05
N ILE A 593 39.74 -8.09 -10.07
CA ILE A 593 41.20 -8.23 -10.19
C ILE A 593 41.56 -9.70 -10.46
N SER A 594 41.00 -10.61 -9.67
CA SER A 594 41.21 -12.05 -9.84
C SER A 594 40.68 -12.57 -11.19
N LEU A 595 39.55 -12.04 -11.68
CA LEU A 595 38.95 -12.41 -12.97
C LEU A 595 39.79 -11.98 -14.16
N VAL A 596 40.44 -10.81 -14.10
CA VAL A 596 41.39 -10.37 -15.13
C VAL A 596 42.60 -11.30 -15.17
N ILE A 597 43.23 -11.57 -14.02
CA ILE A 597 44.38 -12.49 -13.93
C ILE A 597 44.01 -13.90 -14.43
N HIS A 598 42.86 -14.42 -13.99
CA HIS A 598 42.31 -15.71 -14.43
C HIS A 598 42.02 -15.74 -15.94
N GLY A 599 41.56 -14.63 -16.51
CA GLY A 599 41.28 -14.48 -17.94
C GLY A 599 42.52 -14.30 -18.82
N GLU A 600 43.62 -13.79 -18.26
CA GLU A 600 44.89 -13.59 -18.97
C GLU A 600 45.80 -14.81 -18.90
N ARG A 601 45.78 -15.57 -17.80
CA ARG A 601 46.58 -16.80 -17.64
C ARG A 601 45.69 -18.02 -17.88
N LEU A 602 45.31 -18.28 -19.13
CA LEU A 602 44.44 -19.42 -19.49
C LEU A 602 45.23 -20.59 -20.08
N TYR A 603 45.39 -21.68 -19.33
CA TYR A 603 46.07 -22.91 -19.75
C TYR A 603 45.67 -23.46 -21.16
N LEU A 604 44.40 -23.32 -21.60
CA LEU A 604 43.94 -23.78 -22.92
C LEU A 604 43.97 -22.71 -24.04
N ILE A 605 44.47 -21.49 -23.79
CA ILE A 605 44.52 -20.39 -24.77
C ILE A 605 45.83 -19.60 -24.62
N LEU A 606 46.84 -20.03 -25.38
CA LEU A 606 48.17 -19.40 -25.40
C LEU A 606 48.16 -18.03 -26.11
N ASP A 607 47.46 -17.89 -27.24
CA ASP A 607 47.47 -16.65 -28.02
C ASP A 607 46.72 -15.51 -27.32
N TRP A 608 47.40 -14.38 -27.08
CA TRP A 608 46.85 -13.24 -26.32
C TRP A 608 45.52 -12.71 -26.91
N TYR A 609 45.43 -12.59 -28.24
CA TYR A 609 44.26 -12.05 -28.94
C TYR A 609 43.03 -12.99 -28.88
N LYS A 610 43.21 -14.27 -28.49
CA LYS A 610 42.13 -15.23 -28.27
C LYS A 610 41.62 -15.22 -26.82
N ARG A 611 42.27 -14.48 -25.91
CA ARG A 611 41.89 -14.36 -24.49
C ARG A 611 40.78 -13.31 -24.32
N THR A 612 39.54 -13.69 -24.66
CA THR A 612 38.41 -12.73 -24.81
C THR A 612 37.97 -12.01 -23.52
N THR A 613 38.44 -12.39 -22.33
CA THR A 613 37.94 -11.87 -21.05
C THR A 613 38.04 -10.34 -20.94
N TRP A 614 39.17 -9.74 -21.34
CA TRP A 614 39.34 -8.28 -21.29
C TRP A 614 38.35 -7.55 -22.22
N MET A 615 37.99 -8.16 -23.37
CA MET A 615 37.07 -7.57 -24.35
C MET A 615 35.65 -7.42 -23.78
N TYR A 616 35.19 -8.40 -22.99
CA TYR A 616 33.91 -8.32 -22.28
C TYR A 616 33.93 -7.26 -21.16
N LEU A 617 35.05 -7.13 -20.46
CA LEU A 617 35.14 -6.28 -19.26
C LEU A 617 35.45 -4.80 -19.57
N ALA A 618 36.18 -4.50 -20.64
CA ALA A 618 36.71 -3.16 -20.92
C ALA A 618 35.63 -2.07 -20.90
N VAL A 619 34.52 -2.27 -21.64
CA VAL A 619 33.46 -1.26 -21.72
C VAL A 619 32.66 -1.14 -20.42
N PRO A 620 32.13 -2.21 -19.79
CA PRO A 620 31.35 -2.07 -18.56
C PRO A 620 32.17 -1.62 -17.34
N VAL A 621 33.42 -2.08 -17.20
CA VAL A 621 34.32 -1.61 -16.14
C VAL A 621 34.70 -0.15 -16.38
N GLY A 622 35.03 0.24 -17.63
CA GLY A 622 35.30 1.64 -17.98
C GLY A 622 34.11 2.56 -17.70
N LEU A 623 32.89 2.16 -18.06
CA LEU A 623 31.66 2.91 -17.74
C LEU A 623 31.41 3.00 -16.23
N TYR A 624 31.61 1.91 -15.49
CA TYR A 624 31.45 1.89 -14.04
C TYR A 624 32.46 2.81 -13.34
N VAL A 625 33.74 2.70 -13.67
CA VAL A 625 34.80 3.56 -13.13
C VAL A 625 34.55 5.01 -13.52
N GLY A 626 34.19 5.30 -14.78
CA GLY A 626 33.80 6.63 -15.24
C GLY A 626 32.64 7.22 -14.43
N GLU A 627 31.58 6.46 -14.17
CA GLU A 627 30.48 6.93 -13.32
C GLU A 627 30.91 7.18 -11.87
N ARG A 628 31.77 6.33 -11.28
CA ARG A 628 32.31 6.56 -9.93
C ARG A 628 33.18 7.82 -9.87
N THR A 629 34.01 8.05 -10.88
CA THR A 629 34.86 9.24 -11.01
C THR A 629 34.03 10.51 -11.18
N LEU A 630 33.02 10.49 -12.07
CA LEU A 630 32.05 11.59 -12.21
C LEU A 630 31.32 11.88 -10.90
N ARG A 631 30.91 10.84 -10.16
CA ARG A 631 30.26 10.98 -8.85
C ARG A 631 31.18 11.64 -7.82
N PHE A 632 32.45 11.24 -7.77
CA PHE A 632 33.46 11.83 -6.88
C PHE A 632 33.60 13.34 -7.12
N PHE A 633 33.91 13.75 -8.36
CA PHE A 633 33.99 15.17 -8.71
C PHE A 633 32.69 15.94 -8.47
N ARG A 634 31.53 15.32 -8.76
CA ARG A 634 30.22 15.94 -8.51
C ARG A 634 29.95 16.15 -7.01
N SER A 635 30.30 15.18 -6.17
CA SER A 635 30.05 15.22 -4.73
C SER A 635 30.86 16.30 -4.00
N GLY A 636 32.09 16.59 -4.46
CA GLY A 636 32.89 17.70 -3.92
C GLY A 636 32.33 19.09 -4.25
N SER A 637 31.55 19.21 -5.32
CA SER A 637 31.02 20.48 -5.83
C SER A 637 29.63 20.86 -5.29
N TYR A 638 28.92 19.94 -4.62
CA TYR A 638 27.57 20.16 -4.09
C TYR A 638 27.49 20.13 -2.56
N SER A 639 28.33 20.94 -1.92
CA SER A 639 28.07 21.40 -0.55
C SER A 639 26.90 22.37 -0.57
N VAL A 640 25.81 22.04 0.12
CA VAL A 640 24.62 22.89 0.22
C VAL A 640 24.56 23.61 1.57
N ARG A 641 24.05 24.85 1.57
CA ARG A 641 23.77 25.61 2.79
C ARG A 641 22.43 25.14 3.34
N ILE A 642 22.37 24.88 4.64
CA ILE A 642 21.11 24.57 5.33
C ILE A 642 20.36 25.88 5.55
N LEU A 643 19.13 25.97 5.05
CA LEU A 643 18.26 27.14 5.18
C LEU A 643 17.38 27.04 6.43
N LYS A 644 16.87 25.83 6.71
CA LYS A 644 15.92 25.58 7.79
C LYS A 644 15.96 24.12 8.24
N VAL A 645 15.87 23.93 9.55
CA VAL A 645 15.79 22.63 10.24
C VAL A 645 14.54 22.62 11.11
N ALA A 646 13.80 21.51 11.08
CA ALA A 646 12.65 21.30 11.96
C ALA A 646 12.57 19.83 12.39
N ILE A 647 12.35 19.60 13.69
CA ILE A 647 12.22 18.24 14.25
C ILE A 647 10.79 18.05 14.74
N TYR A 648 10.04 17.20 14.04
CA TYR A 648 8.62 16.96 14.32
C TYR A 648 8.38 15.78 15.28
N PRO A 649 7.23 15.78 15.98
CA PRO A 649 6.66 14.57 16.59
C PRO A 649 6.63 13.40 15.59
N GLY A 650 6.69 12.16 16.10
CA GLY A 650 6.86 10.97 15.24
C GLY A 650 8.29 10.74 14.71
N ASN A 651 9.28 11.46 15.26
CA ASN A 651 10.71 11.33 14.95
C ASN A 651 11.08 11.57 13.46
N VAL A 652 10.54 12.65 12.89
CA VAL A 652 10.89 13.11 11.54
C VAL A 652 11.71 14.41 11.62
N LEU A 653 12.87 14.41 10.96
CA LEU A 653 13.72 15.58 10.76
C LEU A 653 13.47 16.12 9.34
N THR A 654 13.02 17.37 9.23
CA THR A 654 12.91 18.09 7.97
C THR A 654 14.15 18.96 7.78
N LEU A 655 14.82 18.81 6.63
CA LEU A 655 15.96 19.63 6.23
C LEU A 655 15.61 20.37 4.94
N GLN A 656 15.68 21.70 4.99
CA GLN A 656 15.57 22.60 3.83
C GLN A 656 16.96 23.17 3.55
N MET A 657 17.38 23.15 2.28
CA MET A 657 18.74 23.48 1.86
C MET A 657 18.74 24.25 0.53
N SER A 658 19.79 25.03 0.29
CA SER A 658 19.98 25.82 -0.93
C SER A 658 19.98 24.91 -2.17
N LYS A 659 19.21 25.26 -3.21
CA LYS A 659 19.20 24.56 -4.49
C LYS A 659 20.40 25.01 -5.35
N PRO A 660 21.33 24.12 -5.74
CA PRO A 660 22.40 24.52 -6.65
C PRO A 660 21.84 24.91 -8.03
N PRO A 661 22.35 25.94 -8.72
CA PRO A 661 21.78 26.42 -9.99
C PRO A 661 21.72 25.37 -11.11
N THR A 662 22.65 24.41 -11.08
CA THR A 662 22.73 23.27 -12.02
C THR A 662 21.85 22.09 -11.64
N PHE A 663 21.26 22.07 -10.44
CA PHE A 663 20.49 20.93 -9.90
C PHE A 663 19.04 20.94 -10.42
N ARG A 664 18.86 20.43 -11.64
CA ARG A 664 17.53 20.29 -12.27
C ARG A 664 16.98 18.88 -12.05
N TYR A 665 15.81 18.78 -11.44
CA TYR A 665 15.12 17.52 -11.14
C TYR A 665 13.64 17.57 -11.57
N LYS A 666 12.94 16.43 -11.49
CA LYS A 666 11.49 16.31 -11.65
C LYS A 666 10.87 15.73 -10.38
N SER A 667 9.58 15.97 -10.19
CA SER A 667 8.81 15.47 -9.04
C SER A 667 8.90 13.95 -8.89
N GLY A 668 8.88 13.50 -7.63
CA GLY A 668 9.04 12.09 -7.26
C GLY A 668 10.49 11.56 -7.28
N GLN A 669 11.45 12.28 -7.87
CA GLN A 669 12.88 11.89 -7.83
C GLN A 669 13.47 11.93 -6.42
N TYR A 670 14.61 11.27 -6.25
CA TYR A 670 15.36 11.22 -4.99
C TYR A 670 16.81 11.66 -5.19
N MET A 671 17.49 11.95 -4.09
CA MET A 671 18.93 12.24 -4.07
C MET A 671 19.61 11.49 -2.92
N PHE A 672 20.91 11.25 -3.06
CA PHE A 672 21.74 10.78 -1.96
C PHE A 672 22.26 11.97 -1.17
N VAL A 673 22.33 11.79 0.15
CA VAL A 673 22.75 12.80 1.11
C VAL A 673 23.85 12.21 1.98
N GLN A 674 24.89 13.01 2.23
CA GLN A 674 25.98 12.69 3.14
C GLN A 674 26.16 13.83 4.15
N CYS A 675 26.36 13.48 5.41
CA CYS A 675 26.69 14.39 6.49
C CYS A 675 28.05 13.97 7.08
N PRO A 676 29.16 14.64 6.76
CA PRO A 676 30.48 14.27 7.26
C PRO A 676 30.62 14.27 8.79
N ALA A 677 29.78 15.04 9.50
CA ALA A 677 29.70 15.04 10.96
C ALA A 677 29.08 13.75 11.55
N VAL A 678 28.38 12.95 10.73
CA VAL A 678 27.84 11.62 11.09
C VAL A 678 28.75 10.52 10.57
N SER A 679 29.06 10.55 9.27
CA SER A 679 29.95 9.59 8.61
C SER A 679 30.50 10.19 7.31
N PRO A 680 31.82 10.27 7.12
CA PRO A 680 32.43 10.87 5.93
C PRO A 680 32.38 9.98 4.68
N PHE A 681 31.92 8.74 4.79
CA PHE A 681 31.87 7.79 3.66
C PHE A 681 30.45 7.33 3.29
N GLU A 682 29.49 7.43 4.20
CA GLU A 682 28.13 6.97 3.95
C GLU A 682 27.29 7.99 3.16
N TRP A 683 26.48 7.46 2.26
CA TRP A 683 25.52 8.19 1.42
C TRP A 683 24.17 7.51 1.52
N HIS A 684 23.16 8.22 2.00
CA HIS A 684 21.81 7.68 2.23
C HIS A 684 20.78 8.32 1.27
N PRO A 685 19.87 7.56 0.64
CA PRO A 685 18.92 8.08 -0.33
C PRO A 685 17.67 8.67 0.35
N PHE A 686 17.22 9.84 -0.10
CA PHE A 686 15.98 10.48 0.34
C PHE A 686 15.21 11.08 -0.84
N SER A 687 13.89 10.86 -0.87
CA SER A 687 12.98 11.51 -1.82
C SER A 687 13.04 13.02 -1.67
N ILE A 688 13.12 13.75 -2.77
CA ILE A 688 13.07 15.22 -2.77
C ILE A 688 11.62 15.61 -2.55
N THR A 689 11.34 16.38 -1.49
CA THR A 689 9.95 16.75 -1.11
C THR A 689 9.50 18.11 -1.62
N SER A 690 10.43 18.96 -2.07
CA SER A 690 10.13 20.24 -2.74
C SER A 690 9.70 20.02 -4.19
N ALA A 691 8.86 20.90 -4.74
CA ALA A 691 8.52 20.90 -6.15
C ALA A 691 9.71 21.37 -7.01
N PRO A 692 9.87 20.92 -8.27
CA PRO A 692 10.94 21.35 -9.16
C PRO A 692 11.04 22.86 -9.38
N GLY A 693 9.92 23.59 -9.20
CA GLY A 693 9.86 25.05 -9.25
C GLY A 693 10.43 25.77 -8.01
N ASP A 694 10.48 25.13 -6.85
CA ASP A 694 10.91 25.76 -5.59
C ASP A 694 12.39 26.19 -5.66
N ASP A 695 12.75 27.34 -5.10
CA ASP A 695 14.15 27.82 -5.03
C ASP A 695 15.03 27.09 -3.99
N PHE A 696 14.45 26.13 -3.29
CA PHE A 696 15.12 25.31 -2.28
C PHE A 696 14.95 23.82 -2.58
N LEU A 697 15.81 23.01 -1.97
CA LEU A 697 15.63 21.57 -1.88
C LEU A 697 15.14 21.22 -0.46
N SER A 698 14.21 20.27 -0.34
CA SER A 698 13.80 19.75 0.96
C SER A 698 13.77 18.22 0.98
N ILE A 699 14.04 17.66 2.16
CA ILE A 699 13.90 16.24 2.47
C ILE A 699 13.27 16.06 3.85
N HIS A 700 12.61 14.92 4.04
CA HIS A 700 12.01 14.50 5.30
C HIS A 700 12.61 13.15 5.71
N VAL A 701 13.34 13.12 6.81
CA VAL A 701 14.15 11.99 7.28
C VAL A 701 13.52 11.41 8.53
N ARG A 702 12.97 10.19 8.46
CA ARG A 702 12.48 9.46 9.64
C ARG A 702 13.64 8.73 10.33
N GLN A 703 13.69 8.81 11.65
CA GLN A 703 14.65 8.07 12.47
C GLN A 703 14.31 6.57 12.47
N LEU A 704 15.06 5.78 11.70
CA LEU A 704 14.84 4.33 11.55
C LEU A 704 16.11 3.48 11.76
N GLY A 705 17.29 4.11 11.79
CA GLY A 705 18.58 3.43 11.89
C GLY A 705 19.58 4.19 12.75
N ASP A 706 20.81 3.70 12.79
CA ASP A 706 21.98 4.34 13.40
C ASP A 706 22.29 5.69 12.75
N TRP A 707 22.53 5.74 11.44
CA TRP A 707 22.87 6.98 10.73
C TRP A 707 21.77 8.04 10.83
N THR A 708 20.49 7.67 10.71
CA THR A 708 19.37 8.64 10.79
C THR A 708 19.10 9.12 12.21
N ARG A 709 19.36 8.30 13.24
CA ARG A 709 19.36 8.73 14.65
C ARG A 709 20.50 9.71 14.91
N GLU A 710 21.69 9.43 14.39
CA GLU A 710 22.86 10.26 14.58
C GLU A 710 22.72 11.61 13.84
N LEU A 711 22.22 11.60 12.60
CA LEU A 711 21.85 12.81 11.88
C LEU A 711 20.90 13.70 12.69
N LYS A 712 19.83 13.11 13.25
CA LYS A 712 18.89 13.83 14.13
C LYS A 712 19.60 14.38 15.37
N ARG A 713 20.50 13.61 16.01
CA ARG A 713 21.28 14.06 17.18
C ARG A 713 22.10 15.30 16.84
N VAL A 714 22.93 15.23 15.80
CA VAL A 714 23.81 16.33 15.38
C VAL A 714 22.99 17.59 15.03
N PHE A 715 21.92 17.45 14.25
CA PHE A 715 21.06 18.61 13.92
C PHE A 715 20.27 19.14 15.12
N SER A 716 19.85 18.28 16.07
CA SER A 716 19.14 18.72 17.28
C SER A 716 20.00 19.57 18.22
N ALA A 717 21.31 19.33 18.27
CA ALA A 717 22.24 20.16 19.04
C ALA A 717 22.43 21.57 18.46
N ALA A 718 22.19 21.73 17.16
CA ALA A 718 22.17 23.02 16.46
C ALA A 718 20.81 23.75 16.56
N CYS A 719 19.72 23.04 16.85
CA CYS A 719 18.42 23.66 17.08
C CYS A 719 18.35 24.44 18.39
N GLU A 720 17.48 25.45 18.41
CA GLU A 720 17.11 26.20 19.62
C GLU A 720 15.69 25.78 20.08
N PRO A 721 15.38 25.88 21.39
CA PRO A 721 14.02 25.70 21.87
C PRO A 721 13.11 26.82 21.33
N PRO A 722 11.80 26.55 21.15
CA PRO A 722 10.87 27.52 20.59
C PRO A 722 10.72 28.76 21.48
N MET A 723 10.73 29.94 20.85
CA MET A 723 10.44 31.22 21.49
C MET A 723 9.01 31.25 22.06
N ASN A 724 8.82 31.91 23.20
CA ASN A 724 7.54 32.03 23.92
C ASN A 724 6.37 32.38 22.98
N GLY A 725 5.30 31.57 23.01
CA GLY A 725 4.04 31.84 22.30
C GLY A 725 3.87 31.19 20.92
N LYS A 726 4.82 30.39 20.41
CA LYS A 726 4.62 29.59 19.18
C LYS A 726 4.96 28.11 19.38
N SER A 727 4.15 27.24 18.76
CA SER A 727 4.12 25.77 18.90
C SER A 727 5.47 25.08 19.14
N GLY A 728 5.48 24.14 20.09
CA GLY A 728 6.60 23.47 20.77
C GLY A 728 7.61 22.66 19.94
N LEU A 729 7.97 23.12 18.74
CA LEU A 729 8.81 22.40 17.79
C LEU A 729 10.27 22.91 17.83
N LEU A 730 11.23 22.00 17.98
CA LEU A 730 12.65 22.34 17.84
C LEU A 730 12.94 22.75 16.40
N ARG A 731 13.43 23.98 16.22
CA ARG A 731 13.70 24.60 14.91
C ARG A 731 15.01 25.37 14.96
N ALA A 732 15.58 25.58 13.78
CA ALA A 732 16.63 26.55 13.54
C ALA A 732 16.59 26.99 12.07
N ASP A 733 16.92 28.24 11.82
CA ASP A 733 17.02 28.87 10.51
C ASP A 733 18.39 29.55 10.32
N GLU A 734 18.60 30.25 9.21
CA GLU A 734 19.88 30.92 8.91
C GLU A 734 20.30 31.99 9.93
N ASN A 735 19.38 32.49 10.77
CA ASN A 735 19.65 33.51 11.78
C ASN A 735 20.09 32.90 13.13
N THR A 736 20.10 31.57 13.25
CA THR A 736 20.51 30.86 14.47
C THR A 736 22.01 31.05 14.71
N LYS A 737 22.42 31.35 15.95
CA LYS A 737 23.83 31.68 16.28
C LYS A 737 24.82 30.50 16.13
N LYS A 738 24.32 29.27 15.96
CA LYS A 738 25.12 28.04 15.84
C LYS A 738 25.32 27.66 14.38
N THR A 739 26.56 27.33 14.02
CA THR A 739 26.90 26.85 12.68
C THR A 739 26.29 25.48 12.40
N PHE A 740 25.53 25.35 11.32
CA PHE A 740 24.98 24.05 10.91
C PHE A 740 26.07 23.08 10.41
N PRO A 741 25.88 21.76 10.59
CA PRO A 741 26.71 20.75 9.94
C PRO A 741 26.69 20.87 8.43
N LYS A 742 27.85 20.65 7.78
CA LYS A 742 27.93 20.59 6.31
C LYS A 742 27.13 19.39 5.79
N LEU A 743 26.37 19.61 4.72
CA LEU A 743 25.61 18.57 4.04
C LEU A 743 26.04 18.53 2.57
N LEU A 744 26.32 17.33 2.06
CA LEU A 744 26.69 17.08 0.67
C LEU A 744 25.54 16.32 -0.02
N ILE A 745 25.20 16.72 -1.24
CA ILE A 745 24.14 16.08 -2.04
C ILE A 745 24.66 15.50 -3.35
N ASP A 746 24.02 14.43 -3.80
CA ASP A 746 24.37 13.71 -5.02
C ASP A 746 23.11 13.19 -5.72
N GLY A 747 22.85 13.66 -6.93
CA GLY A 747 21.62 13.37 -7.67
C GLY A 747 21.33 14.40 -8.77
N PRO A 748 20.07 14.53 -9.22
CA PRO A 748 18.91 13.69 -8.85
C PRO A 748 18.94 12.32 -9.52
N TYR A 749 18.20 11.35 -8.96
CA TYR A 749 18.07 9.99 -9.46
C TYR A 749 16.61 9.65 -9.81
N GLY A 750 16.42 8.86 -10.88
CA GLY A 750 15.07 8.50 -11.37
C GLY A 750 14.37 7.45 -10.51
N SER A 751 13.05 7.59 -10.36
CA SER A 751 12.13 6.73 -9.60
C SER A 751 10.84 6.49 -10.39
N PRO A 752 10.11 5.37 -10.24
CA PRO A 752 8.86 5.12 -10.97
C PRO A 752 7.87 6.30 -10.90
N ALA A 753 7.70 6.91 -9.71
CA ALA A 753 6.89 8.09 -9.44
C ALA A 753 7.17 9.29 -10.35
N GLN A 754 8.39 9.43 -10.89
CA GLN A 754 8.76 10.48 -11.86
C GLN A 754 7.89 10.50 -13.12
N ASP A 755 7.25 9.37 -13.46
CA ASP A 755 6.45 9.20 -14.66
C ASP A 755 4.93 9.41 -14.46
N TYR A 756 4.52 10.00 -13.32
CA TYR A 756 3.12 10.33 -12.99
C TYR A 756 2.37 11.06 -14.13
N SER A 757 3.02 12.00 -14.83
CA SER A 757 2.40 12.79 -15.90
C SER A 757 1.97 12.00 -17.16
N LYS A 758 2.19 10.67 -17.22
CA LYS A 758 1.74 9.78 -18.31
C LYS A 758 0.29 9.32 -18.14
N TYR A 759 -0.27 9.46 -16.93
CA TYR A 759 -1.55 8.91 -16.52
C TYR A 759 -2.65 9.97 -16.55
N ASP A 760 -3.88 9.56 -16.89
CA ASP A 760 -5.05 10.44 -16.88
C ASP A 760 -5.49 10.74 -15.44
N VAL A 761 -5.32 9.75 -14.56
CA VAL A 761 -5.68 9.83 -13.14
C VAL A 761 -4.58 9.19 -12.31
N LEU A 762 -4.30 9.76 -11.15
CA LEU A 762 -3.31 9.24 -10.20
C LEU A 762 -4.00 8.66 -8.97
N LEU A 763 -3.53 7.50 -8.52
CA LEU A 763 -3.84 6.95 -7.20
C LEU A 763 -2.52 6.79 -6.44
N LEU A 764 -2.22 7.77 -5.60
CA LEU A 764 -0.99 7.86 -4.82
C LEU A 764 -1.24 7.29 -3.43
N VAL A 765 -0.48 6.27 -3.01
CA VAL A 765 -0.70 5.54 -1.75
C VAL A 765 0.60 5.49 -0.94
N GLY A 766 0.69 6.31 0.10
CA GLY A 766 1.86 6.41 0.99
C GLY A 766 1.60 5.79 2.36
N LEU A 767 2.53 4.96 2.86
CA LEU A 767 2.51 4.49 4.26
C LEU A 767 3.56 5.23 5.11
N GLY A 768 3.10 5.96 6.14
CA GLY A 768 3.98 6.72 7.04
C GLY A 768 4.88 7.69 6.27
N ILE A 769 6.20 7.58 6.42
CA ILE A 769 7.18 8.39 5.66
C ILE A 769 7.15 8.13 4.14
N GLY A 770 6.51 7.05 3.70
CA GLY A 770 6.25 6.75 2.29
C GLY A 770 5.34 7.76 1.57
N ALA A 771 4.76 8.74 2.26
CA ALA A 771 4.13 9.89 1.60
C ALA A 771 5.16 10.78 0.86
N THR A 772 6.42 10.82 1.30
CA THR A 772 7.44 11.78 0.82
C THR A 772 7.60 11.93 -0.70
N PRO A 773 7.70 10.89 -1.55
CA PRO A 773 7.80 11.08 -3.01
C PRO A 773 6.56 11.74 -3.62
N PHE A 774 5.39 11.57 -3.00
CA PHE A 774 4.13 12.13 -3.48
C PHE A 774 3.96 13.61 -3.14
N ILE A 775 4.68 14.12 -2.13
CA ILE A 775 4.63 15.54 -1.73
C ILE A 775 5.07 16.45 -2.87
N SER A 776 6.21 16.13 -3.48
CA SER A 776 6.77 16.85 -4.63
C SER A 776 5.80 16.79 -5.82
N ILE A 777 5.15 15.64 -6.04
CA ILE A 777 4.12 15.46 -7.09
C ILE A 777 2.89 16.32 -6.81
N LEU A 778 2.37 16.35 -5.58
CA LEU A 778 1.18 17.13 -5.21
C LEU A 778 1.42 18.64 -5.36
N LYS A 779 2.57 19.14 -4.90
CA LYS A 779 2.95 20.56 -5.09
C LYS A 779 3.13 20.91 -6.57
N ASP A 780 3.79 20.05 -7.36
CA ASP A 780 3.95 20.27 -8.80
C ASP A 780 2.60 20.22 -9.54
N LEU A 781 1.69 19.31 -9.19
CA LEU A 781 0.32 19.29 -9.72
C LEU A 781 -0.37 20.66 -9.53
N ILE A 782 -0.30 21.22 -8.33
CA ILE A 782 -0.95 22.49 -7.98
C ILE A 782 -0.30 23.67 -8.69
N ASN A 783 1.03 23.73 -8.71
CA ASN A 783 1.75 24.79 -9.44
C ASN A 783 1.40 24.77 -10.93
N ASN A 784 1.13 23.60 -11.52
CA ASN A 784 0.65 23.50 -12.90
C ASN A 784 -0.85 23.88 -13.03
N ILE A 785 -1.70 23.58 -12.05
CA ILE A 785 -3.12 23.97 -12.03
C ILE A 785 -3.26 25.49 -11.94
N ILE A 786 -2.61 26.13 -10.96
CA ILE A 786 -2.60 27.59 -10.75
C ILE A 786 -2.12 28.28 -12.03
N LYS A 787 -1.03 27.79 -12.62
CA LYS A 787 -0.52 28.34 -13.88
C LYS A 787 -1.51 28.20 -15.05
N MET A 788 -2.26 27.10 -15.13
CA MET A 788 -3.32 26.96 -16.12
C MET A 788 -4.49 27.92 -15.85
N GLU A 789 -4.78 28.23 -14.59
CA GLU A 789 -5.77 29.23 -14.20
C GLU A 789 -5.32 30.66 -14.57
N GLU A 790 -4.09 31.05 -14.25
CA GLU A 790 -3.48 32.32 -14.67
C GLU A 790 -3.48 32.47 -16.21
N GLU A 791 -3.15 31.41 -16.96
CA GLU A 791 -3.17 31.42 -18.42
C GLU A 791 -4.61 31.48 -18.99
N ASP A 792 -5.60 30.86 -18.35
CA ASP A 792 -7.02 30.92 -18.75
C ASP A 792 -7.62 32.32 -18.44
N GLU A 793 -7.34 32.91 -17.28
CA GLU A 793 -7.77 34.26 -16.89
C GLU A 793 -7.16 35.33 -17.80
N ALA A 794 -5.84 35.30 -18.02
CA ALA A 794 -5.16 36.21 -18.95
C ALA A 794 -5.68 36.09 -20.40
N SER A 795 -6.19 34.91 -20.80
CA SER A 795 -6.84 34.73 -22.10
C SER A 795 -8.27 35.29 -22.17
N THR A 796 -8.92 35.46 -21.01
CA THR A 796 -10.29 35.98 -20.89
C THR A 796 -10.30 37.50 -20.92
N ASP A 797 -9.33 38.16 -20.26
CA ASP A 797 -9.18 39.62 -20.25
C ASP A 797 -8.86 40.23 -21.63
N LEU A 798 -8.38 39.41 -22.57
CA LEU A 798 -8.16 39.77 -23.98
C LEU A 798 -9.44 39.86 -24.83
N TYR A 799 -10.61 39.50 -24.27
CA TYR A 799 -11.92 39.64 -24.93
C TYR A 799 -12.87 40.51 -24.09
N PRO A 800 -12.80 41.85 -24.22
CA PRO A 800 -13.82 42.74 -23.66
C PRO A 800 -15.21 42.38 -24.19
N PRO A 801 -16.29 42.59 -23.41
CA PRO A 801 -17.64 42.40 -23.93
C PRO A 801 -17.86 43.30 -25.14
N ILE A 802 -18.34 42.71 -26.24
CA ILE A 802 -18.54 43.40 -27.53
C ILE A 802 -19.65 44.45 -27.38
N GLY A 803 -19.26 45.68 -27.04
CA GLY A 803 -20.06 46.87 -27.31
C GLY A 803 -20.05 47.18 -28.82
N PRO A 804 -21.10 47.81 -29.36
CA PRO A 804 -21.21 48.06 -30.80
C PRO A 804 -20.37 49.28 -31.26
N SER A 805 -19.06 49.23 -31.07
CA SER A 805 -18.11 50.16 -31.73
C SER A 805 -16.72 49.54 -31.87
N LYS A 806 -15.98 49.94 -32.91
CA LYS A 806 -14.81 49.23 -33.45
C LYS A 806 -13.53 49.41 -32.61
N ALA A 807 -12.75 48.34 -32.53
CA ALA A 807 -11.30 48.38 -32.75
C ALA A 807 -10.87 47.11 -33.49
N SER A 808 -10.02 47.23 -34.51
CA SER A 808 -9.51 46.08 -35.27
C SER A 808 -8.41 45.37 -34.49
N VAL A 809 -8.69 44.16 -34.00
CA VAL A 809 -7.66 43.30 -33.39
C VAL A 809 -6.70 42.85 -34.49
N ASP A 810 -5.41 43.10 -34.27
CA ASP A 810 -4.35 42.74 -35.20
C ASP A 810 -4.20 41.22 -35.34
N LEU A 811 -4.15 40.74 -36.59
CA LEU A 811 -4.11 39.32 -36.94
C LEU A 811 -2.77 38.68 -36.55
N ASP A 812 -1.68 39.45 -36.58
CA ASP A 812 -0.33 38.96 -36.26
C ASP A 812 -0.20 38.65 -34.77
N THR A 813 -0.83 39.49 -33.93
CA THR A 813 -1.01 39.23 -32.48
C THR A 813 -1.80 37.93 -32.23
N LEU A 814 -2.88 37.68 -32.98
CA LEU A 814 -3.70 36.45 -32.85
C LEU A 814 -2.94 35.19 -33.29
N MET A 815 -2.11 35.28 -34.34
CA MET A 815 -1.26 34.18 -34.79
C MET A 815 -0.11 33.89 -33.81
N ARG A 816 0.46 34.91 -33.17
CA ARG A 816 1.52 34.72 -32.18
C ARG A 816 1.04 33.91 -30.96
N ILE A 817 -0.19 34.16 -30.50
CA ILE A 817 -0.81 33.47 -29.35
C ILE A 817 -1.09 31.99 -29.66
N THR A 818 -1.47 31.66 -30.88
CA THR A 818 -1.80 30.26 -31.29
C THR A 818 -0.58 29.39 -31.61
N SER A 819 0.62 29.97 -31.70
CA SER A 819 1.85 29.29 -32.15
C SER A 819 2.60 28.45 -31.10
N LYS A 820 2.34 28.64 -29.79
CA LYS A 820 2.98 27.84 -28.74
C LYS A 820 2.21 26.53 -28.53
N PRO A 821 2.82 25.34 -28.73
CA PRO A 821 2.14 24.08 -28.46
C PRO A 821 1.90 23.95 -26.95
N LYS A 822 0.64 24.17 -26.51
CA LYS A 822 0.22 23.96 -25.12
C LYS A 822 0.65 22.55 -24.70
N ARG A 823 1.52 22.43 -23.70
CA ARG A 823 1.79 21.15 -23.03
C ARG A 823 0.58 20.81 -22.18
N VAL A 824 -0.45 20.25 -22.82
CA VAL A 824 -1.66 19.78 -22.13
C VAL A 824 -1.24 18.75 -21.10
N PHE A 825 -1.32 19.14 -19.83
CA PHE A 825 -1.01 18.27 -18.73
C PHE A 825 -2.08 17.18 -18.67
N LYS A 826 -1.67 15.92 -18.84
CA LYS A 826 -2.61 14.81 -19.14
C LYS A 826 -3.43 14.36 -17.93
N THR A 827 -2.95 14.61 -16.72
CA THR A 827 -3.62 14.17 -15.49
C THR A 827 -4.73 15.14 -15.13
N THR A 828 -5.97 14.64 -15.06
CA THR A 828 -7.16 15.43 -14.71
C THR A 828 -7.50 15.37 -13.21
N ASN A 829 -7.09 14.30 -12.52
CA ASN A 829 -7.41 14.06 -11.11
C ASN A 829 -6.29 13.28 -10.40
N ALA A 830 -6.08 13.58 -9.12
CA ALA A 830 -5.22 12.83 -8.23
C ALA A 830 -5.97 12.42 -6.95
N TYR A 831 -5.81 11.17 -6.56
CA TYR A 831 -6.32 10.63 -5.30
C TYR A 831 -5.11 10.30 -4.42
N PHE A 832 -4.99 10.94 -3.27
CA PHE A 832 -3.87 10.73 -2.36
C PHE A 832 -4.35 10.06 -1.06
N TYR A 833 -3.96 8.81 -0.87
CA TYR A 833 -4.25 8.01 0.32
C TYR A 833 -3.01 7.93 1.19
N TRP A 834 -3.00 8.65 2.31
CA TRP A 834 -1.95 8.56 3.31
C TRP A 834 -2.39 7.74 4.51
N VAL A 835 -1.62 6.72 4.85
CA VAL A 835 -1.93 5.80 5.94
C VAL A 835 -0.79 5.82 6.96
N THR A 836 -1.09 6.19 8.21
CA THR A 836 -0.13 6.19 9.31
C THR A 836 -0.66 5.42 10.53
N ARG A 837 0.21 5.16 11.50
CA ARG A 837 -0.09 4.56 12.82
C ARG A 837 0.10 5.54 13.98
N GLU A 838 0.71 6.69 13.74
CA GLU A 838 1.14 7.62 14.79
C GLU A 838 0.52 8.98 14.52
N GLN A 839 -0.26 9.51 15.47
CA GLN A 839 -0.93 10.81 15.35
C GLN A 839 0.09 11.93 15.06
N GLY A 840 1.22 11.95 15.76
CA GLY A 840 2.29 12.95 15.55
C GLY A 840 2.93 12.90 14.15
N SER A 841 2.66 11.87 13.33
CA SER A 841 3.04 11.93 11.91
C SER A 841 2.32 13.06 11.17
N PHE A 842 1.09 13.43 11.55
CA PHE A 842 0.36 14.48 10.83
C PHE A 842 1.06 15.84 10.89
N ASP A 843 1.81 16.15 11.94
CA ASP A 843 2.43 17.47 12.15
C ASP A 843 3.45 17.87 11.06
N TRP A 844 4.23 16.91 10.55
CA TRP A 844 5.26 17.21 9.54
C TRP A 844 4.68 17.42 8.13
N PHE A 845 3.49 16.86 7.85
CA PHE A 845 2.82 17.02 6.56
C PHE A 845 1.62 17.99 6.60
N LYS A 846 1.16 18.39 7.80
CA LYS A 846 0.02 19.30 8.05
C LYS A 846 0.09 20.60 7.24
N GLY A 847 1.23 21.27 7.22
CA GLY A 847 1.39 22.53 6.48
C GLY A 847 1.09 22.36 5.00
N ILE A 848 1.56 21.26 4.40
CA ILE A 848 1.40 20.98 2.98
C ILE A 848 -0.03 20.52 2.68
N MET A 849 -0.66 19.70 3.52
CA MET A 849 -2.07 19.33 3.30
C MET A 849 -3.02 20.52 3.39
N ASN A 850 -2.77 21.48 4.28
CA ASN A 850 -3.56 22.70 4.36
C ASN A 850 -3.32 23.61 3.14
N GLU A 851 -2.06 23.81 2.74
CA GLU A 851 -1.67 24.51 1.50
C GLU A 851 -2.38 23.92 0.28
N ILE A 852 -2.37 22.58 0.13
CA ILE A 852 -3.07 21.90 -0.97
C ILE A 852 -4.59 22.14 -0.91
N ALA A 853 -5.20 21.97 0.28
CA ALA A 853 -6.64 22.09 0.46
C ALA A 853 -7.17 23.53 0.31
N GLU A 854 -6.30 24.54 0.44
CA GLU A 854 -6.64 25.96 0.22
C GLU A 854 -6.47 26.37 -1.24
N LEU A 855 -5.50 25.79 -1.97
CA LEU A 855 -5.22 26.12 -3.37
C LEU A 855 -6.08 25.33 -4.38
N ASP A 856 -6.51 24.10 -4.07
CA ASP A 856 -7.28 23.26 -5.01
C ASP A 856 -8.77 23.62 -5.09
N GLN A 857 -9.09 24.78 -5.66
CA GLN A 857 -10.47 25.26 -5.85
C GLN A 857 -11.29 24.34 -6.77
N ARG A 858 -10.64 23.65 -7.71
CA ARG A 858 -11.29 22.76 -8.70
C ARG A 858 -11.53 21.33 -8.18
N ASN A 859 -11.08 21.00 -6.97
CA ASN A 859 -11.16 19.65 -6.37
C ASN A 859 -10.54 18.56 -7.26
N ILE A 860 -9.38 18.89 -7.84
CA ILE A 860 -8.57 17.98 -8.67
C ILE A 860 -7.87 16.92 -7.80
N ILE A 861 -7.56 17.24 -6.55
CA ILE A 861 -6.76 16.45 -5.61
C ILE A 861 -7.61 16.00 -4.40
N GLU A 862 -8.17 14.79 -4.47
CA GLU A 862 -8.92 14.17 -3.37
C GLU A 862 -7.93 13.52 -2.37
N MET A 863 -7.68 14.19 -1.24
CA MET A 863 -6.81 13.68 -0.16
C MET A 863 -7.59 12.89 0.90
N HIS A 864 -7.05 11.75 1.33
CA HIS A 864 -7.60 10.89 2.37
C HIS A 864 -6.53 10.49 3.37
N ASN A 865 -6.66 11.00 4.60
CA ASN A 865 -5.83 10.60 5.73
C ASN A 865 -6.43 9.36 6.40
N TYR A 866 -5.59 8.40 6.80
CA TYR A 866 -6.00 7.20 7.53
C TYR A 866 -5.09 6.97 8.74
N LEU A 867 -5.68 6.96 9.95
CA LEU A 867 -4.98 6.63 11.18
C LEU A 867 -5.35 5.21 11.64
N THR A 868 -4.42 4.29 11.43
CA THR A 868 -4.61 2.84 11.65
C THR A 868 -4.41 2.38 13.10
N SER A 869 -4.12 3.29 14.03
CA SER A 869 -4.12 3.00 15.48
C SER A 869 -5.49 3.17 16.13
N VAL A 870 -6.40 3.91 15.49
CA VAL A 870 -7.76 4.16 15.97
C VAL A 870 -8.67 3.03 15.50
N TYR A 871 -9.58 2.57 16.36
CA TYR A 871 -10.56 1.54 16.01
C TYR A 871 -11.52 2.00 14.91
N GLU A 872 -12.20 1.05 14.24
CA GLU A 872 -13.06 1.36 13.10
C GLU A 872 -14.22 2.31 13.50
N GLU A 873 -14.67 3.17 12.57
CA GLU A 873 -15.87 3.96 12.78
C GLU A 873 -17.06 3.04 13.13
N GLY A 874 -17.66 3.26 14.30
CA GLY A 874 -18.70 2.39 14.87
C GLY A 874 -18.20 1.41 15.94
N ASP A 875 -16.92 1.42 16.32
CA ASP A 875 -16.44 0.87 17.60
C ASP A 875 -16.76 1.87 18.74
N ALA A 876 -17.19 1.36 19.90
CA ALA A 876 -17.53 2.19 21.06
C ALA A 876 -16.35 3.07 21.52
N ARG A 877 -15.12 2.55 21.47
CA ARG A 877 -13.89 3.29 21.84
C ARG A 877 -13.59 4.46 20.90
N SER A 878 -14.15 4.47 19.70
CA SER A 878 -13.95 5.53 18.70
C SER A 878 -15.17 6.41 18.49
N ALA A 879 -16.29 6.13 19.18
CA ALA A 879 -17.56 6.81 18.94
C ALA A 879 -17.47 8.32 19.21
N LEU A 880 -17.09 8.72 20.43
CA LEU A 880 -16.92 10.12 20.80
C LEU A 880 -15.82 10.82 20.01
N ILE A 881 -14.74 10.13 19.66
CA ILE A 881 -13.66 10.71 18.83
C ILE A 881 -14.21 11.05 17.43
N THR A 882 -15.02 10.16 16.85
CA THR A 882 -15.63 10.39 15.53
C THR A 882 -16.72 11.46 15.59
N MET A 883 -17.44 11.53 16.72
CA MET A 883 -18.47 12.53 17.02
C MET A 883 -17.86 13.93 17.09
N LEU A 884 -16.87 14.10 17.96
CA LEU A 884 -16.08 15.31 18.14
C LEU A 884 -15.37 15.75 16.85
N GLN A 885 -14.84 14.80 16.08
CA GLN A 885 -14.28 15.06 14.76
C GLN A 885 -15.31 15.67 13.81
N ALA A 886 -16.54 15.15 13.77
CA ALA A 886 -17.59 15.68 12.89
C ALA A 886 -18.03 17.09 13.32
N LEU A 887 -18.22 17.33 14.62
CA LEU A 887 -18.60 18.65 15.16
C LEU A 887 -17.52 19.71 14.89
N ASN A 888 -16.27 19.44 15.27
CA ASN A 888 -15.19 20.40 15.07
C ASN A 888 -14.86 20.61 13.58
N HIS A 889 -15.04 19.62 12.72
CA HIS A 889 -14.87 19.81 11.27
C HIS A 889 -16.00 20.66 10.68
N ALA A 890 -17.24 20.48 11.13
CA ALA A 890 -18.37 21.32 10.73
C ALA A 890 -18.24 22.78 11.22
N LYS A 891 -17.78 22.99 12.46
CA LYS A 891 -17.65 24.32 13.09
C LYS A 891 -16.40 25.08 12.65
N ASN A 892 -15.24 24.41 12.70
CA ASN A 892 -13.93 25.03 12.51
C ASN A 892 -13.26 24.67 11.17
N GLY A 893 -13.86 23.79 10.35
CA GLY A 893 -13.27 23.35 9.08
C GLY A 893 -12.02 22.49 9.22
N VAL A 894 -11.73 21.98 10.43
CA VAL A 894 -10.47 21.30 10.78
C VAL A 894 -10.74 19.96 11.47
N ASP A 895 -10.00 18.94 11.05
CA ASP A 895 -9.99 17.60 11.61
C ASP A 895 -9.27 17.59 12.97
N VAL A 896 -9.92 17.07 14.01
CA VAL A 896 -9.40 17.06 15.39
C VAL A 896 -8.12 16.24 15.53
N VAL A 897 -8.04 15.12 14.81
CA VAL A 897 -6.96 14.13 14.98
C VAL A 897 -5.67 14.59 14.29
N SER A 898 -5.75 15.11 13.07
CA SER A 898 -4.61 15.62 12.29
C SER A 898 -4.36 17.13 12.47
N GLY A 899 -5.36 17.89 12.92
CA GLY A 899 -5.33 19.34 12.91
C GLY A 899 -5.29 19.95 11.50
N THR A 900 -5.81 19.27 10.49
CA THR A 900 -5.77 19.71 9.08
C THR A 900 -7.17 19.92 8.50
N ARG A 901 -7.30 20.62 7.36
CA ARG A 901 -8.59 20.72 6.65
C ARG A 901 -9.08 19.37 6.10
N VAL A 902 -8.16 18.43 5.90
CA VAL A 902 -8.43 17.07 5.40
C VAL A 902 -8.89 16.16 6.54
N ARG A 903 -10.11 15.63 6.43
CA ARG A 903 -10.65 14.71 7.44
C ARG A 903 -9.85 13.40 7.50
N THR A 904 -9.60 12.91 8.72
CA THR A 904 -8.92 11.63 8.96
C THR A 904 -9.93 10.50 9.11
N HIS A 905 -9.77 9.43 8.35
CA HIS A 905 -10.50 8.18 8.52
C HIS A 905 -9.78 7.26 9.51
N PHE A 906 -10.53 6.39 10.20
CA PHE A 906 -9.98 5.41 11.13
C PHE A 906 -9.88 4.01 10.51
N ALA A 907 -9.15 3.11 11.18
CA ALA A 907 -8.76 1.80 10.66
C ALA A 907 -8.06 1.86 9.28
N ARG A 908 -8.08 0.74 8.52
CA ARG A 908 -7.36 0.59 7.24
C ARG A 908 -8.25 0.91 6.03
N PRO A 909 -7.73 1.51 4.95
CA PRO A 909 -8.50 1.70 3.72
C PRO A 909 -8.91 0.35 3.12
N ASN A 910 -10.17 0.20 2.74
CA ASN A 910 -10.63 -0.91 1.92
C ASN A 910 -10.30 -0.63 0.45
N PHE A 911 -9.10 -1.03 0.00
CA PHE A 911 -8.61 -0.72 -1.35
C PHE A 911 -9.45 -1.34 -2.47
N LYS A 912 -10.14 -2.46 -2.23
CA LYS A 912 -11.11 -3.02 -3.18
C LYS A 912 -12.28 -2.05 -3.42
N ARG A 913 -12.81 -1.42 -2.36
CA ARG A 913 -13.84 -0.38 -2.46
C ARG A 913 -13.30 0.90 -3.11
N VAL A 914 -12.07 1.31 -2.80
CA VAL A 914 -11.40 2.47 -3.41
C VAL A 914 -11.24 2.29 -4.92
N LEU A 915 -10.63 1.18 -5.37
CA LEU A 915 -10.44 0.88 -6.79
C LEU A 915 -11.79 0.79 -7.53
N SER A 916 -12.82 0.23 -6.89
CA SER A 916 -14.18 0.23 -7.45
C SER A 916 -14.79 1.64 -7.60
N LYS A 917 -14.63 2.53 -6.60
CA LYS A 917 -15.07 3.93 -6.68
C LYS A 917 -14.34 4.67 -7.81
N VAL A 918 -13.02 4.52 -7.88
CA VAL A 918 -12.16 5.19 -8.86
C VAL A 918 -12.45 4.69 -10.29
N ALA A 919 -12.64 3.37 -10.49
CA ALA A 919 -13.04 2.82 -11.78
C ALA A 919 -14.40 3.34 -12.26
N ALA A 920 -15.38 3.45 -11.35
CA ALA A 920 -16.71 3.95 -11.67
C ALA A 920 -16.71 5.46 -12.00
N LYS A 921 -15.90 6.27 -11.29
CA LYS A 921 -15.77 7.72 -11.53
C LYS A 921 -14.96 8.04 -12.81
N HIS A 922 -14.07 7.13 -13.23
CA HIS A 922 -13.19 7.31 -14.40
C HIS A 922 -13.21 6.11 -15.36
N PRO A 923 -14.32 5.89 -16.09
CA PRO A 923 -14.39 4.83 -17.10
C PRO A 923 -13.42 5.11 -18.26
N TYR A 924 -12.80 4.05 -18.80
CA TYR A 924 -11.82 4.10 -19.90
C TYR A 924 -10.51 4.88 -19.63
N ALA A 925 -10.34 5.49 -18.45
CA ALA A 925 -9.12 6.18 -18.08
C ALA A 925 -7.94 5.22 -17.84
N LYS A 926 -6.71 5.68 -18.07
CA LYS A 926 -5.49 4.99 -17.66
C LYS A 926 -4.97 5.58 -16.34
N ILE A 927 -5.02 4.78 -15.29
CA ILE A 927 -4.79 5.19 -13.90
C ILE A 927 -3.45 4.68 -13.40
N GLY A 928 -2.59 5.59 -12.94
CA GLY A 928 -1.30 5.27 -12.36
C GLY A 928 -1.45 5.06 -10.86
N VAL A 929 -1.30 3.81 -10.40
CA VAL A 929 -1.37 3.45 -8.98
C VAL A 929 0.04 3.41 -8.42
N PHE A 930 0.48 4.49 -7.79
CA PHE A 930 1.81 4.62 -7.21
C PHE A 930 1.79 4.32 -5.72
N TYR A 931 2.60 3.37 -5.28
CA TYR A 931 2.64 2.90 -3.89
C TYR A 931 4.03 3.00 -3.29
N CYS A 932 4.13 3.60 -2.10
CA CYS A 932 5.37 3.66 -1.32
C CYS A 932 5.11 3.22 0.13
N GLY A 933 5.68 2.08 0.53
CA GLY A 933 5.48 1.51 1.86
C GLY A 933 5.80 0.02 2.01
N ALA A 934 5.26 -0.59 3.07
CA ALA A 934 5.47 -1.98 3.43
C ALA A 934 5.13 -2.98 2.30
N PRO A 935 5.89 -4.08 2.13
CA PRO A 935 5.78 -4.93 0.95
C PRO A 935 4.48 -5.75 0.86
N VAL A 936 3.79 -6.00 1.98
CA VAL A 936 2.57 -6.83 2.03
C VAL A 936 1.43 -6.16 1.27
N LEU A 937 1.08 -4.92 1.63
CA LEU A 937 0.03 -4.16 0.96
C LEU A 937 0.36 -3.87 -0.51
N ALA A 938 1.65 -3.78 -0.87
CA ALA A 938 2.04 -3.65 -2.27
C ALA A 938 1.63 -4.87 -3.13
N GLN A 939 1.70 -6.07 -2.56
CA GLN A 939 1.29 -7.30 -3.25
C GLN A 939 -0.24 -7.38 -3.35
N GLU A 940 -0.95 -7.01 -2.29
CA GLU A 940 -2.42 -6.89 -2.27
C GLU A 940 -2.92 -5.89 -3.34
N LEU A 941 -2.37 -4.67 -3.36
CA LEU A 941 -2.70 -3.65 -4.35
C LEU A 941 -2.38 -4.09 -5.77
N SER A 942 -1.22 -4.71 -6.02
CA SER A 942 -0.85 -5.24 -7.33
C SER A 942 -1.83 -6.33 -7.80
N ASN A 943 -2.27 -7.21 -6.90
CA ASN A 943 -3.24 -8.26 -7.21
C ASN A 943 -4.62 -7.66 -7.51
N LEU A 944 -5.08 -6.68 -6.71
CA LEU A 944 -6.34 -5.99 -6.94
C LEU A 944 -6.32 -5.21 -8.26
N CYS A 945 -5.25 -4.47 -8.59
CA CYS A 945 -5.15 -3.79 -9.89
C CYS A 945 -5.29 -4.77 -11.07
N HIS A 946 -4.65 -5.94 -10.98
CA HIS A 946 -4.78 -6.98 -11.99
C HIS A 946 -6.21 -7.58 -12.05
N GLU A 947 -6.88 -7.76 -10.90
CA GLU A 947 -8.27 -8.21 -10.82
C GLU A 947 -9.23 -7.21 -11.50
N PHE A 948 -9.07 -5.91 -11.22
CA PHE A 948 -9.90 -4.85 -11.79
C PHE A 948 -9.65 -4.68 -13.30
N ASN A 949 -8.40 -4.77 -13.77
CA ASN A 949 -8.08 -4.75 -15.21
C ASN A 949 -8.77 -5.89 -16.00
N GLY A 950 -9.04 -7.02 -15.36
CA GLY A 950 -9.78 -8.12 -15.96
C GLY A 950 -11.31 -7.96 -15.99
N LYS A 951 -11.85 -6.97 -15.26
CA LYS A 951 -13.31 -6.80 -15.00
C LYS A 951 -13.87 -5.46 -15.48
N CYS A 952 -13.07 -4.39 -15.47
CA CYS A 952 -13.50 -3.01 -15.72
C CYS A 952 -12.92 -2.47 -17.05
N THR A 953 -13.47 -1.35 -17.53
CA THR A 953 -12.96 -0.63 -18.72
C THR A 953 -11.76 0.27 -18.42
N THR A 954 -11.61 0.67 -17.16
CA THR A 954 -10.49 1.47 -16.63
C THR A 954 -9.25 0.59 -16.46
N LYS A 955 -8.08 1.06 -16.94
CA LYS A 955 -6.80 0.34 -16.79
C LYS A 955 -5.97 0.92 -15.65
N PHE A 956 -5.70 0.12 -14.63
CA PHE A 956 -4.81 0.41 -13.51
C PHE A 956 -3.39 -0.14 -13.79
N GLU A 957 -2.38 0.71 -13.75
CA GLU A 957 -0.97 0.29 -13.81
C GLU A 957 -0.30 0.54 -12.45
N PHE A 958 0.24 -0.53 -11.85
CA PHE A 958 0.78 -0.51 -10.50
C PHE A 958 2.29 -0.26 -10.49
N HIS A 959 2.71 0.77 -9.76
CA HIS A 959 4.09 1.19 -9.59
C HIS A 959 4.47 1.17 -8.12
N LYS A 960 5.59 0.52 -7.80
CA LYS A 960 6.08 0.38 -6.43
C LYS A 960 7.39 1.12 -6.25
N GLU A 961 7.40 2.06 -5.32
CA GLU A 961 8.62 2.71 -4.86
C GLU A 961 9.44 1.78 -3.95
N HIS A 962 10.75 1.96 -4.01
CA HIS A 962 11.75 1.12 -3.35
C HIS A 962 12.69 1.95 -2.46
N PHE A 963 12.10 2.75 -1.58
CA PHE A 963 12.75 3.49 -0.50
C PHE A 963 12.56 2.75 0.85
#